data_AF-A0A078KXG5-F1
#
_entry.id   AF-A0A078KXG5-F1
#
_cell.length_a   1.000
_cell.length_b   1.000
_cell.length_c   1.000
_cell.angle_alpha   90.00
_cell.angle_beta   90.00
_cell.angle_gamma   90.00
#
_symmetry.space_group_name_H-M   'P 1'
#
loop_
_entity.id
_entity.type
_entity.pdbx_description
1 polymer ?
#
loop_
_entity_poly.entity_id
_entity_poly.type
_entity_poly.pdbx_seq_one_letter_code
_entity_poly.pdbx_strand_id
1 'polypeptide(L)'
;MAKLPGLAFLKAYPQEEIWRLFVDGRFWVKENGWHGYESREPGSLNAALESLCSSALEVEDDFELSVDFIKSIHRKCGRKVEELEDKSPGEPRTSEPVSFGIPASRASIKGIEEFLRLHFLIESGAGFGPGTAGIFAPKFEHDYFKDLKPEQIPELAKQIYDDMCEKGFSEASHFFVAVRQNVEVYLEAITQSYNSEIKEAQTIDQKLLVIAKHIRQYEVLHPFKDANGRTFANNLLNILLMQHGLPPATFYEPNVFDLYSAEELVDVIKEAMLNTMTIIESHEKAISLYGYHSTFEDRAQFTAMLDSPAYGEIRGTSFPEQVIGSAEDNLQESISSLSKKYPLHSAAVYLAEEDLIAVMIAKNPDQINKRIEQGAPPLYVGRTPIHLAIMMHNSAMIDQLLEAGADLSIRDYNGKTALHYAAEYGNMKIMGKVLSALMSHKDAIEILNIKDNQGKTAFHYAAEFGSPEVVASLTITNLVRVNELDNQGSSAVTIAYKSNKLTTFDTLLNPEVDISNELLMEIVNRKDIDSFKKIVERNPKILASRDAFEVAVRLGSIGLVRAFLQAGMHIDTPLNEDNATALMVAVNGGDVRLARYLLKKGADTTLTDVHGSTCLHSVLYAAPKHRVAMAKMLLDKDRTLVNRFAKDVPPPIFVAITLKDYGVASMLLEMGSRVTYNNYEENNLLHRAMDAWCDMPMLEKIIEIDSGMLSQLNIEGRNPFHQGLYNRAISTYPSRAEENQFVQLANYLLDEGVDLNTKDRTGKTILDIALSRQYCHLGVKLMQAGAQTNISLPTRFLKHADANDILEHLQAFQDELNGKLDQNPLIAMGQLNDLYIKIRANAIRTPTGFMPDNRSFFKGKSADQKAHDSVLTVLKRLYDSKLHNVLDSHYGASRGELQEKSDSFNQNLRVLINNQEISKKIDKPTKQLVEGESHRIRWK
;
A
#
# COMPACT_ATOMS: atom_id res chain seq x y z
N MET A 1 -49.86 19.31 8.49
CA MET A 1 -50.78 18.52 7.61
C MET A 1 -50.50 17.04 7.88
N ALA A 2 -50.16 16.21 6.89
CA ALA A 2 -49.20 15.13 7.14
C ALA A 2 -47.82 15.80 7.31
N LYS A 3 -47.01 15.38 8.30
CA LYS A 3 -45.70 15.99 8.62
C LYS A 3 -44.77 16.10 7.41
N LEU A 4 -44.69 15.00 6.66
CA LEU A 4 -43.98 14.86 5.40
C LEU A 4 -44.96 14.19 4.41
N PRO A 5 -45.69 14.95 3.57
CA PRO A 5 -46.71 14.36 2.70
C PRO A 5 -46.15 13.30 1.73
N GLY A 6 -44.88 13.42 1.30
CA GLY A 6 -44.23 12.44 0.43
C GLY A 6 -43.92 11.08 1.07
N LEU A 7 -44.08 10.92 2.40
CA LEU A 7 -43.99 9.60 3.06
C LEU A 7 -45.01 8.59 2.51
N ALA A 8 -46.09 9.05 1.88
CA ALA A 8 -47.03 8.17 1.18
C ALA A 8 -46.33 7.36 0.07
N PHE A 9 -45.40 7.96 -0.67
CA PHE A 9 -44.61 7.26 -1.70
C PHE A 9 -43.61 6.27 -1.07
N LEU A 10 -42.94 6.65 0.03
CA LEU A 10 -42.04 5.75 0.75
C LEU A 10 -42.78 4.55 1.35
N LYS A 11 -44.05 4.72 1.75
CA LYS A 11 -44.95 3.62 2.15
C LYS A 11 -45.38 2.76 0.96
N ALA A 12 -45.68 3.37 -0.20
CA ALA A 12 -46.11 2.68 -1.42
C ALA A 12 -44.98 1.88 -2.11
N TYR A 13 -43.73 2.27 -1.89
CA TYR A 13 -42.54 1.57 -2.39
C TYR A 13 -42.54 0.07 -1.99
N PRO A 14 -42.27 -0.86 -2.92
CA PRO A 14 -42.18 -2.29 -2.60
C PRO A 14 -41.08 -2.58 -1.57
N GLN A 15 -41.42 -3.35 -0.54
CA GLN A 15 -40.54 -3.61 0.61
C GLN A 15 -39.34 -4.48 0.20
N GLU A 16 -39.58 -5.41 -0.71
CA GLU A 16 -38.60 -6.27 -1.38
C GLU A 16 -37.59 -5.52 -2.28
N GLU A 17 -37.87 -4.27 -2.66
CA GLU A 17 -37.05 -3.49 -3.60
C GLU A 17 -36.52 -2.16 -3.01
N ILE A 18 -36.83 -1.85 -1.73
CA ILE A 18 -36.52 -0.56 -1.08
C ILE A 18 -35.02 -0.20 -1.08
N TRP A 19 -34.13 -1.19 -1.21
CA TRP A 19 -32.69 -1.01 -1.37
C TRP A 19 -32.30 -0.16 -2.60
N ARG A 20 -33.15 -0.09 -3.62
CA ARG A 20 -32.94 0.73 -4.82
C ARG A 20 -32.85 2.24 -4.53
N LEU A 21 -33.39 2.71 -3.40
CA LEU A 21 -33.20 4.10 -2.93
C LEU A 21 -31.76 4.42 -2.49
N PHE A 22 -30.91 3.41 -2.27
CA PHE A 22 -29.56 3.58 -1.71
C PHE A 22 -28.45 3.02 -2.61
N VAL A 23 -28.76 2.03 -3.46
CA VAL A 23 -27.80 1.43 -4.40
C VAL A 23 -27.94 2.06 -5.79
N ASP A 24 -26.87 2.70 -6.29
CA ASP A 24 -26.85 3.33 -7.62
C ASP A 24 -27.32 2.38 -8.74
N GLY A 25 -28.27 2.83 -9.58
CA GLY A 25 -28.82 2.06 -10.70
C GLY A 25 -27.80 1.51 -11.70
N ARG A 26 -26.65 2.19 -11.85
CA ARG A 26 -25.50 1.73 -12.66
C ARG A 26 -24.88 0.40 -12.18
N PHE A 27 -25.08 0.02 -10.92
CA PHE A 27 -24.53 -1.23 -10.35
C PHE A 27 -25.47 -2.44 -10.52
N TRP A 28 -26.79 -2.25 -10.57
CA TRP A 28 -27.76 -3.34 -10.35
C TRP A 28 -27.53 -4.60 -11.21
N VAL A 29 -27.21 -4.45 -12.50
CA VAL A 29 -26.96 -5.63 -13.38
C VAL A 29 -25.57 -6.26 -13.15
N LYS A 30 -24.57 -5.47 -12.73
CA LYS A 30 -23.18 -5.92 -12.59
C LYS A 30 -22.85 -6.51 -11.21
N GLU A 31 -23.61 -6.08 -10.20
CA GLU A 31 -23.42 -6.39 -8.78
C GLU A 31 -24.60 -7.17 -8.18
N ASN A 32 -25.46 -7.74 -9.03
CA ASN A 32 -26.62 -8.54 -8.63
C ASN A 32 -27.58 -7.78 -7.69
N GLY A 33 -27.99 -6.58 -8.10
CA GLY A 33 -28.87 -5.72 -7.33
C GLY A 33 -28.15 -5.10 -6.14
N TRP A 34 -28.48 -5.54 -4.93
CA TRP A 34 -27.94 -5.03 -3.66
C TRP A 34 -26.72 -5.83 -3.15
N HIS A 35 -26.50 -7.06 -3.62
CA HIS A 35 -25.47 -7.97 -3.09
C HIS A 35 -24.06 -7.35 -3.10
N GLY A 36 -23.63 -6.75 -4.22
CA GLY A 36 -22.31 -6.12 -4.31
C GLY A 36 -22.14 -4.87 -3.44
N TYR A 37 -23.22 -4.14 -3.14
CA TYR A 37 -23.18 -2.99 -2.23
C TYR A 37 -23.05 -3.46 -0.77
N GLU A 38 -23.91 -4.39 -0.34
CA GLU A 38 -23.87 -4.96 1.01
C GLU A 38 -22.58 -5.77 1.27
N SER A 39 -21.98 -6.38 0.24
CA SER A 39 -20.69 -7.06 0.36
C SER A 39 -19.49 -6.13 0.55
N ARG A 40 -19.63 -4.84 0.22
CA ARG A 40 -18.59 -3.81 0.41
C ARG A 40 -18.66 -3.24 1.83
N GLU A 41 -19.86 -2.88 2.28
CA GLU A 41 -20.09 -2.38 3.64
C GLU A 41 -21.29 -3.11 4.29
N PRO A 42 -21.07 -4.24 4.98
CA PRO A 42 -22.15 -5.00 5.61
C PRO A 42 -22.92 -4.17 6.65
N GLY A 43 -24.25 -4.28 6.63
CA GLY A 43 -25.18 -3.50 7.45
C GLY A 43 -25.50 -2.11 6.91
N SER A 44 -24.78 -1.61 5.90
CA SER A 44 -24.91 -0.22 5.45
C SER A 44 -26.26 0.11 4.80
N LEU A 45 -26.93 -0.85 4.16
CA LEU A 45 -28.29 -0.64 3.62
C LEU A 45 -29.33 -0.47 4.74
N ASN A 46 -29.26 -1.30 5.78
CA ASN A 46 -30.12 -1.17 6.96
C ASN A 46 -29.84 0.14 7.72
N ALA A 47 -28.57 0.53 7.87
CA ALA A 47 -28.19 1.80 8.50
C ALA A 47 -28.69 3.02 7.70
N ALA A 48 -28.60 2.99 6.36
CA ALA A 48 -29.09 4.06 5.50
C ALA A 48 -30.63 4.17 5.52
N LEU A 49 -31.36 3.04 5.49
CA LEU A 49 -32.81 3.01 5.59
C LEU A 49 -33.31 3.48 6.97
N GLU A 50 -32.73 2.95 8.06
CA GLU A 50 -33.10 3.36 9.42
C GLU A 50 -32.74 4.84 9.68
N SER A 51 -31.65 5.34 9.09
CA SER A 51 -31.31 6.77 9.10
C SER A 51 -32.40 7.62 8.43
N LEU A 52 -32.81 7.26 7.21
CA LEU A 52 -33.83 7.99 6.45
C LEU A 52 -35.18 7.96 7.19
N CYS A 53 -35.61 6.77 7.59
CA CYS A 53 -36.92 6.57 8.21
C CYS A 53 -37.02 7.18 9.60
N SER A 54 -36.01 7.01 10.48
CA SER A 54 -36.06 7.61 11.82
C SER A 54 -35.96 9.13 11.77
N SER A 55 -35.14 9.70 10.88
CA SER A 55 -35.03 11.15 10.71
C SER A 55 -36.29 11.75 10.08
N ALA A 56 -37.01 11.00 9.23
CA ALA A 56 -38.30 11.42 8.70
C ALA A 56 -39.43 11.41 9.76
N LEU A 57 -39.38 10.51 10.76
CA LEU A 57 -40.32 10.51 11.89
C LEU A 57 -40.08 11.67 12.88
N GLU A 58 -38.83 12.11 13.01
CA GLU A 58 -38.39 13.26 13.82
C GLU A 58 -38.86 14.63 13.28
N VAL A 59 -39.31 14.73 12.03
CA VAL A 59 -39.80 15.99 11.44
C VAL A 59 -41.12 16.46 12.08
N GLU A 60 -41.21 17.75 12.41
CA GLU A 60 -42.40 18.42 12.95
C GLU A 60 -43.06 19.34 11.89
N ASP A 61 -44.29 19.82 12.14
CA ASP A 61 -45.07 20.58 11.14
C ASP A 61 -44.40 21.90 10.70
N ASP A 62 -43.64 22.56 11.58
CA ASP A 62 -42.90 23.82 11.33
C ASP A 62 -41.38 23.59 11.11
N PHE A 63 -40.98 22.45 10.53
CA PHE A 63 -39.57 22.08 10.38
C PHE A 63 -38.75 23.04 9.49
N GLU A 64 -37.75 23.67 10.11
CA GLU A 64 -36.61 24.31 9.44
C GLU A 64 -35.36 23.42 9.58
N LEU A 65 -34.50 23.41 8.56
CA LEU A 65 -33.30 22.59 8.56
C LEU A 65 -32.25 23.13 9.55
N SER A 66 -31.58 22.27 10.30
CA SER A 66 -30.51 22.66 11.23
C SER A 66 -29.26 21.79 11.08
N VAL A 67 -28.10 22.34 11.46
CA VAL A 67 -26.84 21.59 11.43
C VAL A 67 -26.88 20.41 12.40
N ASP A 68 -27.55 20.52 13.55
CA ASP A 68 -27.74 19.39 14.47
C ASP A 68 -28.57 18.25 13.85
N PHE A 69 -29.57 18.56 13.00
CA PHE A 69 -30.31 17.54 12.26
C PHE A 69 -29.42 16.85 11.21
N ILE A 70 -28.58 17.61 10.51
CA ILE A 70 -27.57 17.06 9.57
C ILE A 70 -26.57 16.14 10.30
N LYS A 71 -26.06 16.58 11.47
CA LYS A 71 -25.17 15.79 12.34
C LYS A 71 -25.88 14.53 12.87
N SER A 72 -27.19 14.59 13.14
CA SER A 72 -28.03 13.43 13.50
C SER A 72 -28.12 12.40 12.36
N ILE A 73 -28.43 12.84 11.12
CA ILE A 73 -28.48 11.97 9.94
C ILE A 73 -27.14 11.25 9.74
N HIS A 74 -26.02 11.99 9.74
CA HIS A 74 -24.70 11.36 9.57
C HIS A 74 -24.40 10.36 10.69
N ARG A 75 -24.73 10.69 11.95
CA ARG A 75 -24.53 9.78 13.10
C ARG A 75 -25.35 8.48 12.96
N LYS A 76 -26.54 8.54 12.37
CA LYS A 76 -27.37 7.37 12.07
C LYS A 76 -26.82 6.54 10.91
N CYS A 77 -26.35 7.18 9.83
CA CYS A 77 -25.74 6.51 8.67
C CYS A 77 -24.52 5.64 9.04
N GLY A 78 -23.78 6.00 10.10
CA GLY A 78 -22.62 5.23 10.58
C GLY A 78 -22.92 4.15 11.65
N ARG A 79 -24.17 3.96 12.06
CA ARG A 79 -24.53 3.11 13.21
C ARG A 79 -24.60 1.63 12.83
N LYS A 80 -23.94 0.75 13.58
CA LYS A 80 -23.73 -0.69 13.27
C LYS A 80 -22.84 -0.93 12.03
N VAL A 81 -22.10 0.06 11.54
CA VAL A 81 -21.22 -0.08 10.36
C VAL A 81 -19.77 0.09 10.81
N GLU A 82 -19.05 -1.02 10.95
CA GLU A 82 -17.71 -1.09 11.56
C GLU A 82 -16.72 -0.09 10.92
N GLU A 83 -16.71 0.03 9.59
CA GLU A 83 -15.85 0.95 8.86
C GLU A 83 -16.18 2.45 9.05
N LEU A 84 -17.32 2.79 9.65
CA LEU A 84 -17.75 4.16 9.91
C LEU A 84 -17.70 4.55 11.39
N GLU A 85 -17.85 3.60 12.33
CA GLU A 85 -17.83 3.90 13.76
C GLU A 85 -16.46 4.48 14.21
N ASP A 86 -15.35 3.99 13.65
CA ASP A 86 -14.00 4.54 13.85
C ASP A 86 -13.81 5.96 13.26
N LYS A 87 -14.69 6.40 12.35
CA LYS A 87 -14.59 7.70 11.65
C LYS A 87 -15.32 8.84 12.36
N SER A 88 -15.68 8.67 13.64
CA SER A 88 -16.35 9.66 14.50
C SER A 88 -17.73 10.14 13.99
N PRO A 89 -18.75 9.24 13.90
CA PRO A 89 -20.04 9.57 13.28
C PRO A 89 -20.77 10.80 13.88
N GLY A 90 -20.95 11.82 13.04
CA GLY A 90 -21.77 12.99 13.32
C GLY A 90 -21.00 14.26 13.64
N GLU A 91 -19.67 14.23 13.76
CA GLU A 91 -18.87 15.44 13.98
C GLU A 91 -18.19 15.92 12.68
N PRO A 92 -18.35 17.20 12.29
CA PRO A 92 -17.65 17.78 11.14
C PRO A 92 -16.13 17.73 11.28
N ARG A 93 -15.43 17.71 10.15
CA ARG A 93 -13.96 17.82 10.09
C ARG A 93 -13.48 19.22 10.51
N THR A 94 -12.28 19.24 11.09
CA THR A 94 -11.64 20.47 11.57
C THR A 94 -10.49 20.91 10.67
N SER A 95 -9.70 19.94 10.19
CA SER A 95 -8.46 20.16 9.43
C SER A 95 -8.03 18.95 8.61
N GLU A 96 -8.69 17.81 8.78
CA GLU A 96 -8.37 16.55 8.13
C GLU A 96 -8.62 16.62 6.61
N PRO A 97 -7.63 16.33 5.76
CA PRO A 97 -7.82 16.38 4.32
C PRO A 97 -8.67 15.20 3.85
N VAL A 98 -9.76 15.50 3.13
CA VAL A 98 -10.50 14.52 2.32
C VAL A 98 -10.45 14.95 0.86
N SER A 99 -10.34 13.98 -0.04
CA SER A 99 -10.09 14.23 -1.45
C SER A 99 -10.50 13.04 -2.30
N PHE A 100 -11.04 13.30 -3.48
CA PHE A 100 -11.50 12.28 -4.42
C PHE A 100 -11.24 12.70 -5.86
N GLY A 101 -11.23 11.73 -6.78
CA GLY A 101 -11.11 11.96 -8.21
C GLY A 101 -12.49 12.05 -8.88
N ILE A 102 -12.67 12.99 -9.80
CA ILE A 102 -13.93 13.23 -10.51
C ILE A 102 -13.70 12.99 -12.01
N PRO A 103 -14.41 12.04 -12.65
CA PRO A 103 -14.35 11.80 -14.09
C PRO A 103 -15.26 12.76 -14.87
N ALA A 104 -15.01 12.95 -16.18
CA ALA A 104 -15.82 13.84 -17.02
C ALA A 104 -17.31 13.44 -17.06
N SER A 105 -17.61 12.15 -16.94
CA SER A 105 -18.98 11.61 -16.88
C SER A 105 -19.78 12.05 -15.64
N ARG A 106 -19.14 12.70 -14.66
CA ARG A 106 -19.74 13.29 -13.46
C ARG A 106 -19.60 14.82 -13.41
N ALA A 107 -19.23 15.44 -14.53
CA ALA A 107 -19.13 16.89 -14.68
C ALA A 107 -19.99 17.43 -15.85
N SER A 108 -20.22 18.74 -15.82
CA SER A 108 -20.72 19.55 -16.92
C SER A 108 -19.95 20.88 -16.96
N ILE A 109 -19.93 21.55 -18.11
CA ILE A 109 -19.29 22.86 -18.28
C ILE A 109 -19.95 23.89 -17.35
N LYS A 110 -21.30 23.89 -17.26
CA LYS A 110 -22.04 24.76 -16.33
C LYS A 110 -21.71 24.46 -14.86
N GLY A 111 -21.61 23.17 -14.49
CA GLY A 111 -21.34 22.77 -13.12
C GLY A 111 -19.90 23.08 -12.69
N ILE A 112 -18.94 22.99 -13.60
CA ILE A 112 -17.57 23.50 -13.39
C ILE A 112 -17.59 25.03 -13.27
N GLU A 113 -18.34 25.75 -14.10
CA GLU A 113 -18.52 27.21 -13.95
C GLU A 113 -19.10 27.59 -12.57
N GLU A 114 -20.16 26.92 -12.11
CA GLU A 114 -20.71 27.18 -10.79
C GLU A 114 -19.75 26.75 -9.66
N PHE A 115 -19.02 25.64 -9.82
CA PHE A 115 -18.04 25.15 -8.84
C PHE A 115 -16.91 26.16 -8.61
N LEU A 116 -16.31 26.66 -9.69
CA LEU A 116 -15.25 27.68 -9.65
C LEU A 116 -15.73 29.04 -9.09
N ARG A 117 -17.05 29.26 -9.01
CA ARG A 117 -17.67 30.46 -8.41
C ARG A 117 -18.01 30.31 -6.92
N LEU A 118 -17.84 29.12 -6.31
CA LEU A 118 -18.10 28.91 -4.88
C LEU A 118 -17.00 29.53 -4.01
N HIS A 119 -17.25 30.75 -3.53
CA HIS A 119 -16.27 31.58 -2.82
C HIS A 119 -15.59 30.88 -1.63
N PHE A 120 -16.34 30.05 -0.88
CA PHE A 120 -15.83 29.33 0.29
C PHE A 120 -14.71 28.32 -0.04
N LEU A 121 -14.65 27.79 -1.27
CA LEU A 121 -13.56 26.92 -1.72
C LEU A 121 -12.25 27.71 -1.86
N ILE A 122 -12.34 28.92 -2.42
CA ILE A 122 -11.21 29.81 -2.69
C ILE A 122 -10.62 30.35 -1.37
N GLU A 123 -11.47 30.79 -0.43
CA GLU A 123 -11.01 31.37 0.83
C GLU A 123 -10.32 30.36 1.77
N SER A 124 -10.89 29.16 1.91
CA SER A 124 -10.51 28.20 2.97
C SER A 124 -9.67 27.01 2.46
N GLY A 125 -8.91 27.24 1.39
CA GLY A 125 -7.77 26.39 0.99
C GLY A 125 -8.16 25.02 0.43
N ALA A 126 -9.26 24.93 -0.31
CA ALA A 126 -9.53 23.79 -1.18
C ALA A 126 -8.53 23.76 -2.36
N GLY A 127 -8.44 22.61 -3.05
CA GLY A 127 -7.61 22.46 -4.24
C GLY A 127 -8.34 21.66 -5.31
N PHE A 128 -8.25 22.06 -6.59
CA PHE A 128 -8.92 21.37 -7.69
C PHE A 128 -8.09 21.43 -8.98
N GLY A 129 -7.88 20.29 -9.63
CA GLY A 129 -7.22 20.25 -10.92
C GLY A 129 -6.72 18.88 -11.36
N PRO A 130 -6.05 18.81 -12.53
CA PRO A 130 -5.48 17.58 -13.06
C PRO A 130 -4.35 17.07 -12.16
N GLY A 131 -4.20 15.75 -12.07
CA GLY A 131 -3.13 15.17 -11.26
C GLY A 131 -3.15 13.66 -11.20
N THR A 132 -2.44 13.12 -10.19
CA THR A 132 -2.38 11.68 -9.91
C THR A 132 -2.76 11.38 -8.47
N ALA A 133 -3.45 10.26 -8.24
CA ALA A 133 -3.69 9.74 -6.90
C ALA A 133 -2.36 9.46 -6.18
N GLY A 134 -2.29 9.79 -4.89
CA GLY A 134 -1.12 9.59 -4.04
C GLY A 134 -1.49 9.01 -2.69
N ILE A 135 -0.52 8.41 -2.01
CA ILE A 135 -0.70 7.60 -0.77
C ILE A 135 -1.41 8.37 0.36
N PHE A 136 -1.26 9.71 0.42
CA PHE A 136 -1.85 10.56 1.47
C PHE A 136 -2.73 11.70 0.94
N ALA A 137 -2.56 12.08 -0.33
CA ALA A 137 -3.29 13.14 -1.02
C ALA A 137 -2.99 13.08 -2.53
N PRO A 138 -3.86 13.63 -3.39
CA PRO A 138 -3.56 13.85 -4.81
C PRO A 138 -2.31 14.72 -5.02
N LYS A 139 -1.57 14.44 -6.09
CA LYS A 139 -0.50 15.30 -6.59
C LYS A 139 -1.01 16.08 -7.80
N PHE A 140 -1.28 17.36 -7.60
CA PHE A 140 -1.71 18.28 -8.65
C PHE A 140 -0.58 18.58 -9.65
N GLU A 141 -0.90 18.46 -10.94
CA GLU A 141 -0.13 19.06 -12.04
C GLU A 141 -0.34 20.59 -12.05
N HIS A 142 -1.60 21.01 -11.84
CA HIS A 142 -2.04 22.39 -11.69
C HIS A 142 -3.24 22.43 -10.72
N ASP A 143 -3.51 23.60 -10.14
CA ASP A 143 -4.57 23.81 -9.14
C ASP A 143 -5.32 25.11 -9.47
N TYR A 144 -6.51 24.97 -10.07
CA TYR A 144 -7.27 26.04 -10.72
C TYR A 144 -7.78 27.11 -9.76
N PHE A 145 -7.77 26.89 -8.44
CA PHE A 145 -8.12 27.93 -7.46
C PHE A 145 -6.98 28.94 -7.23
N LYS A 146 -5.74 28.63 -7.62
CA LYS A 146 -4.61 29.56 -7.47
C LYS A 146 -4.64 30.63 -8.55
N ASP A 147 -4.59 31.89 -8.13
CA ASP A 147 -4.65 33.10 -8.98
C ASP A 147 -5.89 33.18 -9.91
N LEU A 148 -6.97 32.46 -9.54
CA LEU A 148 -8.22 32.39 -10.30
C LEU A 148 -8.89 33.77 -10.45
N LYS A 149 -9.27 34.13 -11.68
CA LYS A 149 -9.96 35.38 -12.00
C LYS A 149 -11.40 35.12 -12.45
N PRO A 150 -12.42 35.80 -11.87
CA PRO A 150 -13.82 35.55 -12.19
C PRO A 150 -14.19 35.70 -13.68
N GLU A 151 -13.45 36.53 -14.42
CA GLU A 151 -13.62 36.77 -15.85
C GLU A 151 -13.15 35.62 -16.73
N GLN A 152 -12.28 34.73 -16.21
CA GLN A 152 -11.72 33.61 -16.97
C GLN A 152 -12.51 32.30 -16.80
N ILE A 153 -13.44 32.25 -15.83
CA ILE A 153 -14.19 31.03 -15.47
C ILE A 153 -14.95 30.38 -16.66
N PRO A 154 -15.66 31.11 -17.54
CA PRO A 154 -16.43 30.46 -18.62
C PRO A 154 -15.56 29.76 -19.67
N GLU A 155 -14.39 30.30 -19.98
CA GLU A 155 -13.44 29.69 -20.92
C GLU A 155 -12.67 28.56 -20.23
N LEU A 156 -12.28 28.76 -18.98
CA LEU A 156 -11.58 27.76 -18.17
C LEU A 156 -12.45 26.52 -17.91
N ALA A 157 -13.75 26.68 -17.64
CA ALA A 157 -14.66 25.55 -17.39
C ALA A 157 -14.83 24.65 -18.63
N LYS A 158 -14.82 25.23 -19.83
CA LYS A 158 -14.81 24.47 -21.10
C LYS A 158 -13.51 23.70 -21.24
N GLN A 159 -12.37 24.38 -21.06
CA GLN A 159 -11.05 23.75 -21.13
C GLN A 159 -10.92 22.59 -20.12
N ILE A 160 -11.36 22.76 -18.88
CA ILE A 160 -11.36 21.70 -17.87
C ILE A 160 -12.21 20.51 -18.32
N TYR A 161 -13.41 20.75 -18.86
CA TYR A 161 -14.27 19.66 -19.34
C TYR A 161 -13.64 18.91 -20.52
N ASP A 162 -12.99 19.62 -21.44
CA ASP A 162 -12.27 19.03 -22.57
C ASP A 162 -11.02 18.26 -22.08
N ASP A 163 -10.20 18.83 -21.20
CA ASP A 163 -9.04 18.20 -20.54
C ASP A 163 -9.45 16.92 -19.76
N MET A 164 -10.62 16.94 -19.11
CA MET A 164 -11.22 15.77 -18.44
C MET A 164 -11.64 14.69 -19.46
N CYS A 165 -12.23 15.09 -20.59
CA CYS A 165 -12.67 14.16 -21.64
C CYS A 165 -11.51 13.52 -22.40
N GLU A 166 -10.47 14.29 -22.75
CA GLU A 166 -9.27 13.78 -23.44
C GLU A 166 -8.51 12.76 -22.59
N LYS A 167 -8.38 13.00 -21.27
CA LYS A 167 -7.78 12.03 -20.35
C LYS A 167 -8.67 10.81 -20.07
N GLY A 168 -9.96 10.83 -20.43
CA GLY A 168 -10.87 9.67 -20.42
C GLY A 168 -12.21 9.94 -19.74
N PHE A 169 -13.33 9.81 -20.47
CA PHE A 169 -14.67 10.23 -20.01
C PHE A 169 -15.12 9.66 -18.65
N SER A 170 -14.97 8.36 -18.40
CA SER A 170 -15.24 7.76 -17.08
C SER A 170 -13.99 7.52 -16.23
N GLU A 171 -12.85 8.13 -16.57
CA GLU A 171 -11.59 8.01 -15.82
C GLU A 171 -11.32 9.27 -14.97
N ALA A 172 -10.90 9.06 -13.72
CA ALA A 172 -10.73 10.13 -12.74
C ALA A 172 -9.36 10.82 -12.90
N SER A 173 -9.27 11.70 -13.89
CA SER A 173 -8.05 12.46 -14.23
C SER A 173 -7.85 13.76 -13.44
N HIS A 174 -8.95 14.28 -12.88
CA HIS A 174 -9.01 15.49 -12.09
C HIS A 174 -9.39 15.16 -10.65
N PHE A 175 -8.78 15.85 -9.70
CA PHE A 175 -8.96 15.61 -8.28
C PHE A 175 -9.46 16.86 -7.56
N PHE A 176 -10.29 16.65 -6.55
CA PHE A 176 -10.71 17.68 -5.60
C PHE A 176 -10.15 17.35 -4.22
N VAL A 177 -9.67 18.38 -3.51
CA VAL A 177 -9.28 18.36 -2.11
C VAL A 177 -10.20 19.33 -1.39
N ALA A 178 -11.03 18.80 -0.49
CA ALA A 178 -12.07 19.54 0.21
C ALA A 178 -11.51 20.61 1.18
N VAL A 179 -12.41 21.49 1.61
CA VAL A 179 -12.12 22.64 2.48
C VAL A 179 -11.49 22.19 3.81
N ARG A 180 -10.44 22.91 4.26
CA ARG A 180 -9.62 22.52 5.42
C ARG A 180 -9.78 23.41 6.66
N GLN A 181 -10.61 24.44 6.58
CA GLN A 181 -10.87 25.40 7.65
C GLN A 181 -12.34 25.84 7.61
N ASN A 182 -12.86 26.33 8.74
CA ASN A 182 -14.20 26.94 8.85
C ASN A 182 -15.39 26.05 8.39
N VAL A 183 -15.19 24.72 8.32
CA VAL A 183 -16.15 23.76 7.76
C VAL A 183 -17.55 23.87 8.40
N GLU A 184 -17.62 23.87 9.74
CA GLU A 184 -18.90 23.98 10.47
C GLU A 184 -19.55 25.37 10.30
N VAL A 185 -18.76 26.43 10.05
CA VAL A 185 -19.26 27.79 9.79
C VAL A 185 -19.90 27.88 8.40
N TYR A 186 -19.28 27.28 7.37
CA TYR A 186 -19.89 27.22 6.04
C TYR A 186 -21.10 26.27 6.02
N LEU A 187 -21.08 25.17 6.78
CA LEU A 187 -22.22 24.26 6.94
C LEU A 187 -23.45 24.97 7.53
N GLU A 188 -23.25 25.80 8.55
CA GLU A 188 -24.28 26.67 9.13
C GLU A 188 -24.76 27.73 8.12
N ALA A 189 -23.86 28.42 7.42
CA ALA A 189 -24.21 29.45 6.45
C ALA A 189 -25.04 28.92 5.26
N ILE A 190 -24.69 27.75 4.71
CA ILE A 190 -25.47 27.06 3.65
C ILE A 190 -26.87 26.70 4.17
N THR A 191 -26.97 26.26 5.43
CA THR A 191 -28.24 25.89 6.08
C THR A 191 -29.16 27.10 6.29
N GLN A 192 -28.61 28.24 6.70
CA GLN A 192 -29.36 29.50 6.79
C GLN A 192 -29.81 30.00 5.41
N SER A 193 -28.97 29.86 4.37
CA SER A 193 -29.33 30.18 2.98
C SER A 193 -30.50 29.32 2.48
N TYR A 194 -30.46 28.01 2.73
CA TYR A 194 -31.54 27.09 2.38
C TYR A 194 -32.87 27.49 3.01
N ASN A 195 -32.90 27.70 4.33
CA ASN A 195 -34.10 28.08 5.07
C ASN A 195 -34.67 29.44 4.65
N SER A 196 -33.86 30.32 4.07
CA SER A 196 -34.35 31.59 3.49
C SER A 196 -34.95 31.37 2.10
N GLU A 197 -34.19 30.77 1.19
CA GLU A 197 -34.59 30.64 -0.23
C GLU A 197 -35.80 29.70 -0.41
N ILE A 198 -35.94 28.64 0.41
CA ILE A 198 -37.06 27.70 0.28
C ILE A 198 -38.40 28.32 0.68
N LYS A 199 -38.39 29.39 1.50
CA LYS A 199 -39.58 30.16 1.88
C LYS A 199 -40.03 31.13 0.78
N GLU A 200 -39.11 31.53 -0.11
CA GLU A 200 -39.41 32.39 -1.27
C GLU A 200 -39.86 31.57 -2.50
N ALA A 201 -39.47 30.29 -2.58
CA ALA A 201 -39.81 29.40 -3.69
C ALA A 201 -41.30 29.03 -3.72
N GLN A 202 -42.03 29.47 -4.75
CA GLN A 202 -43.47 29.30 -4.89
C GLN A 202 -43.85 28.03 -5.66
N THR A 203 -43.17 27.75 -6.78
CA THR A 203 -43.43 26.57 -7.62
C THR A 203 -42.58 25.36 -7.22
N ILE A 204 -43.00 24.16 -7.62
CA ILE A 204 -42.24 22.93 -7.37
C ILE A 204 -40.87 22.96 -8.06
N ASP A 205 -40.77 23.46 -9.29
CA ASP A 205 -39.49 23.59 -9.99
C ASP A 205 -38.55 24.62 -9.33
N GLN A 206 -39.09 25.69 -8.71
CA GLN A 206 -38.29 26.60 -7.88
C GLN A 206 -37.79 25.91 -6.60
N LYS A 207 -38.63 25.13 -5.93
CA LYS A 207 -38.24 24.38 -4.72
C LYS A 207 -37.19 23.31 -5.04
N LEU A 208 -37.37 22.57 -6.12
CA LEU A 208 -36.38 21.62 -6.64
C LEU A 208 -35.03 22.30 -6.92
N LEU A 209 -35.03 23.49 -7.53
CA LEU A 209 -33.80 24.25 -7.79
C LEU A 209 -33.09 24.67 -6.48
N VAL A 210 -33.85 25.17 -5.49
CA VAL A 210 -33.30 25.53 -4.17
C VAL A 210 -32.74 24.30 -3.44
N ILE A 211 -33.46 23.17 -3.44
CA ILE A 211 -33.00 21.92 -2.84
C ILE A 211 -31.73 21.42 -3.54
N ALA A 212 -31.75 21.32 -4.88
CA ALA A 212 -30.61 20.87 -5.67
C ALA A 212 -29.36 21.72 -5.42
N LYS A 213 -29.49 23.05 -5.42
CA LYS A 213 -28.42 24.01 -5.12
C LYS A 213 -27.79 23.78 -3.74
N HIS A 214 -28.58 23.59 -2.69
CA HIS A 214 -28.04 23.48 -1.33
C HIS A 214 -27.49 22.08 -1.03
N ILE A 215 -28.12 21.01 -1.53
CA ILE A 215 -27.54 19.64 -1.49
C ILE A 215 -26.19 19.61 -2.21
N ARG A 216 -26.09 20.24 -3.39
CA ARG A 216 -24.83 20.44 -4.12
C ARG A 216 -23.76 21.13 -3.25
N GLN A 217 -24.12 22.24 -2.59
CA GLN A 217 -23.20 22.98 -1.72
C GLN A 217 -22.75 22.17 -0.50
N TYR A 218 -23.61 21.32 0.09
CA TYR A 218 -23.23 20.45 1.21
C TYR A 218 -22.24 19.36 0.77
N GLU A 219 -22.46 18.69 -0.37
CA GLU A 219 -21.56 17.66 -0.89
C GLU A 219 -20.19 18.25 -1.29
N VAL A 220 -20.18 19.42 -1.94
CA VAL A 220 -18.96 20.15 -2.34
C VAL A 220 -18.19 20.74 -1.16
N LEU A 221 -18.88 21.23 -0.12
CA LEU A 221 -18.21 21.57 1.14
C LEU A 221 -17.51 20.35 1.74
N HIS A 222 -18.15 19.18 1.61
CA HIS A 222 -17.70 17.91 2.15
C HIS A 222 -17.37 18.06 3.65
N PRO A 223 -18.37 18.11 4.55
CA PRO A 223 -18.11 18.38 5.97
C PRO A 223 -17.62 17.17 6.77
N PHE A 224 -18.01 15.93 6.42
CA PHE A 224 -17.71 14.73 7.22
C PHE A 224 -16.56 13.88 6.66
N LYS A 225 -15.95 13.04 7.50
CA LYS A 225 -14.79 12.19 7.15
C LYS A 225 -15.10 11.16 6.07
N ASP A 226 -16.35 10.74 5.97
CA ASP A 226 -16.89 9.78 5.00
C ASP A 226 -18.39 10.06 4.84
N ALA A 227 -19.13 9.21 4.12
CA ALA A 227 -20.58 9.12 4.10
C ALA A 227 -21.36 10.42 3.77
N ASN A 228 -20.71 11.45 3.20
CA ASN A 228 -21.36 12.68 2.74
C ASN A 228 -22.49 12.36 1.73
N GLY A 229 -22.19 11.58 0.67
CA GLY A 229 -23.18 11.06 -0.30
C GLY A 229 -24.39 10.35 0.32
N ARG A 230 -24.18 9.58 1.39
CA ARG A 230 -25.26 8.92 2.13
C ARG A 230 -26.09 9.91 2.94
N THR A 231 -25.43 10.93 3.50
CA THR A 231 -26.02 11.96 4.37
C THR A 231 -26.84 12.97 3.57
N PHE A 232 -26.31 13.52 2.48
CA PHE A 232 -26.99 14.58 1.72
C PHE A 232 -27.80 14.03 0.55
N ALA A 233 -27.18 13.37 -0.44
CA ALA A 233 -27.90 12.86 -1.61
C ALA A 233 -28.93 11.75 -1.29
N ASN A 234 -28.60 10.76 -0.44
CA ASN A 234 -29.51 9.64 -0.18
C ASN A 234 -30.45 9.82 1.03
N ASN A 235 -30.11 10.70 1.99
CA ASN A 235 -30.94 10.95 3.19
C ASN A 235 -31.60 12.34 3.16
N LEU A 236 -30.82 13.42 3.33
CA LEU A 236 -31.37 14.76 3.50
C LEU A 236 -32.23 15.19 2.32
N LEU A 237 -31.75 15.02 1.09
CA LEU A 237 -32.50 15.31 -0.14
C LEU A 237 -33.88 14.64 -0.12
N ASN A 238 -33.95 13.36 0.24
CA ASN A 238 -35.19 12.61 0.30
C ASN A 238 -36.16 13.14 1.38
N ILE A 239 -35.65 13.62 2.51
CA ILE A 239 -36.47 14.28 3.54
C ILE A 239 -37.04 15.60 3.01
N LEU A 240 -36.23 16.44 2.36
CA LEU A 240 -36.65 17.73 1.80
C LEU A 240 -37.64 17.57 0.61
N LEU A 241 -37.45 16.55 -0.23
CA LEU A 241 -38.44 16.16 -1.26
C LEU A 241 -39.78 15.76 -0.62
N MET A 242 -39.75 14.88 0.38
CA MET A 242 -40.97 14.42 1.05
C MET A 242 -41.67 15.53 1.84
N GLN A 243 -40.95 16.54 2.35
CA GLN A 243 -41.52 17.73 3.00
C GLN A 243 -42.40 18.55 2.04
N HIS A 244 -42.10 18.52 0.74
CA HIS A 244 -42.86 19.22 -0.29
C HIS A 244 -43.81 18.31 -1.09
N GLY A 245 -44.03 17.08 -0.59
CA GLY A 245 -44.99 16.14 -1.18
C GLY A 245 -44.45 15.39 -2.40
N LEU A 246 -43.14 15.40 -2.62
CA LEU A 246 -42.50 14.70 -3.73
C LEU A 246 -42.06 13.29 -3.31
N PRO A 247 -41.99 12.32 -4.24
CA PRO A 247 -41.43 11.00 -3.94
C PRO A 247 -39.92 11.09 -3.65
N PRO A 248 -39.36 10.12 -2.90
CA PRO A 248 -37.92 9.99 -2.76
C PRO A 248 -37.26 9.62 -4.12
N ALA A 249 -35.99 9.95 -4.27
CA ALA A 249 -35.20 9.80 -5.49
C ALA A 249 -34.48 8.43 -5.56
N THR A 250 -34.79 7.63 -6.58
CA THR A 250 -34.08 6.40 -6.95
C THR A 250 -33.06 6.71 -8.05
N PHE A 251 -31.77 6.87 -7.73
CA PHE A 251 -30.77 7.37 -8.68
C PHE A 251 -30.10 6.29 -9.57
N TYR A 252 -29.76 6.64 -10.82
CA TYR A 252 -28.83 5.85 -11.65
C TYR A 252 -27.36 6.05 -11.22
N GLU A 253 -26.98 7.30 -10.97
CA GLU A 253 -25.65 7.76 -10.57
C GLU A 253 -25.85 9.02 -9.72
N PRO A 254 -25.91 8.92 -8.38
CA PRO A 254 -26.13 10.09 -7.51
C PRO A 254 -24.89 10.98 -7.39
N ASN A 255 -23.71 10.47 -7.72
CA ASN A 255 -22.42 11.11 -7.46
C ASN A 255 -22.08 12.20 -8.52
N VAL A 256 -22.99 13.16 -8.72
CA VAL A 256 -22.85 14.31 -9.62
C VAL A 256 -23.10 15.66 -8.95
N PHE A 257 -23.44 15.66 -7.66
CA PHE A 257 -23.59 16.87 -6.85
C PHE A 257 -22.30 17.69 -6.65
N ASP A 258 -21.16 17.28 -7.24
CA ASP A 258 -19.94 18.07 -7.30
C ASP A 258 -19.91 19.04 -8.49
N LEU A 259 -19.89 18.49 -9.71
CA LEU A 259 -19.57 19.21 -10.95
C LEU A 259 -20.72 19.26 -11.98
N TYR A 260 -21.96 18.98 -11.59
CA TYR A 260 -23.16 19.42 -12.32
C TYR A 260 -23.68 20.73 -11.74
N SER A 261 -24.36 21.56 -12.55
CA SER A 261 -24.99 22.81 -12.08
C SER A 261 -26.31 22.57 -11.36
N ALA A 262 -26.79 23.56 -10.60
CA ALA A 262 -28.08 23.47 -9.92
C ALA A 262 -29.26 23.21 -10.89
N GLU A 263 -29.25 23.80 -12.09
CA GLU A 263 -30.28 23.56 -13.12
C GLU A 263 -30.27 22.12 -13.66
N GLU A 264 -29.08 21.54 -13.84
CA GLU A 264 -28.91 20.19 -14.40
C GLU A 264 -29.23 19.12 -13.35
N LEU A 265 -28.88 19.37 -12.07
CA LEU A 265 -29.27 18.52 -10.95
C LEU A 265 -30.79 18.42 -10.76
N VAL A 266 -31.57 19.46 -11.16
CA VAL A 266 -33.04 19.36 -11.18
C VAL A 266 -33.51 18.31 -12.20
N ASP A 267 -32.90 18.20 -13.38
CA ASP A 267 -33.21 17.13 -14.33
C ASP A 267 -32.82 15.73 -13.78
N VAL A 268 -31.68 15.62 -13.09
CA VAL A 268 -31.24 14.36 -12.44
C VAL A 268 -32.20 13.93 -11.32
N ILE A 269 -32.67 14.87 -10.50
CA ILE A 269 -33.65 14.59 -9.44
C ILE A 269 -35.01 14.24 -10.04
N LYS A 270 -35.44 14.89 -11.14
CA LYS A 270 -36.67 14.52 -11.88
C LYS A 270 -36.59 13.11 -12.49
N GLU A 271 -35.45 12.70 -13.03
CA GLU A 271 -35.20 11.31 -13.45
C GLU A 271 -35.34 10.34 -12.26
N ALA A 272 -34.69 10.66 -11.13
CA ALA A 272 -34.70 9.79 -9.96
C ALA A 272 -36.09 9.68 -9.29
N MET A 273 -36.93 10.71 -9.38
CA MET A 273 -38.34 10.65 -8.98
C MET A 273 -39.17 9.80 -9.96
N LEU A 274 -38.96 9.92 -11.27
CA LEU A 274 -39.60 9.07 -12.29
C LEU A 274 -39.26 7.59 -12.09
N ASN A 275 -38.03 7.27 -11.72
CA ASN A 275 -37.62 5.90 -11.37
C ASN A 275 -38.43 5.34 -10.18
N THR A 276 -38.62 6.14 -9.13
CA THR A 276 -39.43 5.76 -7.96
C THR A 276 -40.89 5.51 -8.36
N MET A 277 -41.49 6.39 -9.16
CA MET A 277 -42.86 6.19 -9.68
C MET A 277 -42.95 4.93 -10.54
N THR A 278 -41.98 4.70 -11.45
CA THR A 278 -41.89 3.49 -12.29
C THR A 278 -41.86 2.22 -11.44
N ILE A 279 -41.14 2.22 -10.30
CA ILE A 279 -41.04 1.08 -9.37
C ILE A 279 -42.35 0.86 -8.61
N ILE A 280 -43.00 1.93 -8.15
CA ILE A 280 -44.30 1.87 -7.45
C ILE A 280 -45.40 1.38 -8.40
N GLU A 281 -45.50 1.93 -9.61
CA GLU A 281 -46.48 1.53 -10.63
C GLU A 281 -46.27 0.10 -11.14
N SER A 282 -45.02 -0.37 -11.16
CA SER A 282 -44.66 -1.71 -11.65
C SER A 282 -44.77 -2.82 -10.59
N HIS A 283 -45.21 -2.55 -9.35
CA HIS A 283 -45.11 -3.53 -8.25
C HIS A 283 -45.93 -4.82 -8.46
N GLU A 284 -47.02 -4.80 -9.25
CA GLU A 284 -47.77 -6.01 -9.63
C GLU A 284 -47.11 -6.82 -10.76
N LYS A 285 -45.99 -6.33 -11.31
CA LYS A 285 -45.25 -6.88 -12.46
C LYS A 285 -43.78 -7.13 -12.09
N ALA A 286 -43.03 -7.74 -13.00
CA ALA A 286 -41.58 -7.85 -12.84
C ALA A 286 -40.90 -6.51 -13.15
N ILE A 287 -40.37 -5.84 -12.12
CA ILE A 287 -39.58 -4.62 -12.27
C ILE A 287 -38.29 -4.95 -13.04
N SER A 288 -38.07 -4.25 -14.15
CA SER A 288 -36.97 -4.45 -15.11
C SER A 288 -36.09 -3.21 -15.31
N LEU A 289 -36.32 -2.14 -14.53
CA LEU A 289 -35.62 -0.86 -14.65
C LEU A 289 -34.10 -1.04 -14.58
N TYR A 290 -33.39 -0.35 -15.48
CA TYR A 290 -31.94 -0.47 -15.68
C TYR A 290 -31.46 -1.88 -16.02
N GLY A 291 -32.33 -2.70 -16.63
CA GLY A 291 -32.05 -4.06 -17.09
C GLY A 291 -32.05 -5.11 -15.98
N TYR A 292 -32.02 -4.70 -14.71
CA TYR A 292 -31.94 -5.63 -13.58
C TYR A 292 -33.32 -6.16 -13.18
N HIS A 293 -33.43 -7.48 -13.18
CA HIS A 293 -34.61 -8.23 -12.76
C HIS A 293 -34.26 -9.00 -11.49
N SER A 294 -34.88 -8.66 -10.36
CA SER A 294 -34.68 -9.39 -9.10
C SER A 294 -35.30 -10.79 -9.20
N THR A 295 -34.59 -11.81 -8.72
CA THR A 295 -35.17 -13.16 -8.60
C THR A 295 -36.11 -13.23 -7.40
N PHE A 296 -36.93 -14.28 -7.33
CA PHE A 296 -37.71 -14.57 -6.12
C PHE A 296 -36.80 -14.79 -4.90
N GLU A 297 -35.62 -15.38 -5.11
CA GLU A 297 -34.66 -15.63 -4.05
C GLU A 297 -34.00 -14.34 -3.56
N ASP A 298 -33.58 -13.43 -4.45
CA ASP A 298 -33.01 -12.12 -4.06
C ASP A 298 -34.00 -11.32 -3.19
N ARG A 299 -35.27 -11.28 -3.59
CA ARG A 299 -36.34 -10.59 -2.82
C ARG A 299 -36.57 -11.25 -1.46
N ALA A 300 -36.56 -12.58 -1.38
CA ALA A 300 -36.75 -13.32 -0.14
C ALA A 300 -35.56 -13.16 0.82
N GLN A 301 -34.32 -13.23 0.31
CA GLN A 301 -33.10 -13.00 1.08
C GLN A 301 -33.04 -11.56 1.61
N PHE A 302 -33.31 -10.56 0.76
CA PHE A 302 -33.37 -9.16 1.17
C PHE A 302 -34.43 -8.91 2.26
N THR A 303 -35.65 -9.43 2.07
CA THR A 303 -36.74 -9.27 3.04
C THR A 303 -36.42 -9.92 4.39
N ALA A 304 -35.59 -10.97 4.43
CA ALA A 304 -35.10 -11.60 5.65
C ALA A 304 -33.91 -10.85 6.30
N MET A 305 -33.18 -10.03 5.54
CA MET A 305 -32.07 -9.19 6.01
C MET A 305 -32.53 -7.84 6.57
N LEU A 306 -33.73 -7.39 6.21
CA LEU A 306 -34.25 -6.05 6.49
C LEU A 306 -34.49 -5.79 7.99
N ASP A 307 -33.68 -4.92 8.60
CA ASP A 307 -33.73 -4.50 10.01
C ASP A 307 -33.80 -2.97 10.12
N SER A 308 -35.01 -2.42 9.92
CA SER A 308 -35.35 -1.02 10.19
C SER A 308 -36.70 -0.90 10.92
N PRO A 309 -36.68 -0.74 12.25
CA PRO A 309 -37.88 -0.46 13.04
C PRO A 309 -38.65 0.79 12.57
N ALA A 310 -37.93 1.86 12.18
CA ALA A 310 -38.56 3.10 11.75
C ALA A 310 -39.31 2.95 10.41
N TYR A 311 -38.79 2.16 9.47
CA TYR A 311 -39.50 1.83 8.23
C TYR A 311 -40.80 1.04 8.52
N GLY A 312 -40.77 0.15 9.52
CA GLY A 312 -41.96 -0.57 10.00
C GLY A 312 -43.06 0.37 10.52
N GLU A 313 -42.71 1.41 11.27
CA GLU A 313 -43.66 2.42 11.76
C GLU A 313 -44.28 3.24 10.62
N ILE A 314 -43.48 3.66 9.64
CA ILE A 314 -43.95 4.38 8.44
C ILE A 314 -44.92 3.50 7.63
N ARG A 315 -44.61 2.21 7.45
CA ARG A 315 -45.49 1.25 6.76
C ARG A 315 -46.82 1.04 7.50
N GLY A 316 -46.80 1.06 8.84
CA GLY A 316 -48.00 1.00 9.69
C GLY A 316 -48.86 2.27 9.69
N THR A 317 -48.28 3.43 9.37
CA THR A 317 -48.96 4.74 9.40
C THR A 317 -50.01 4.89 8.30
N SER A 318 -51.15 5.53 8.61
CA SER A 318 -52.19 5.86 7.61
C SER A 318 -52.00 7.27 7.02
N PHE A 319 -52.23 7.40 5.71
CA PHE A 319 -52.13 8.66 4.96
C PHE A 319 -53.45 8.93 4.23
N PRO A 320 -53.93 10.19 4.13
CA PRO A 320 -55.16 10.50 3.40
C PRO A 320 -54.95 10.42 1.88
N GLU A 321 -55.85 9.72 1.17
CA GLU A 321 -55.76 9.49 -0.29
C GLU A 321 -55.62 10.78 -1.11
N GLN A 322 -56.25 11.89 -0.67
CA GLN A 322 -56.17 13.19 -1.33
C GLN A 322 -54.76 13.80 -1.39
N VAL A 323 -53.85 13.37 -0.50
CA VAL A 323 -52.44 13.83 -0.50
C VAL A 323 -51.66 13.22 -1.68
N ILE A 324 -52.04 12.01 -2.12
CA ILE A 324 -51.34 11.27 -3.17
C ILE A 324 -51.69 11.87 -4.54
N GLY A 325 -52.96 11.86 -4.94
CA GLY A 325 -53.38 12.34 -6.27
C GLY A 325 -53.03 13.80 -6.55
N SER A 326 -53.07 14.67 -5.53
CA SER A 326 -52.69 16.08 -5.69
C SER A 326 -51.17 16.30 -5.77
N ALA A 327 -50.34 15.35 -5.32
CA ALA A 327 -48.92 15.33 -5.59
C ALA A 327 -48.61 14.75 -6.99
N GLU A 328 -49.31 13.70 -7.40
CA GLU A 328 -49.14 13.02 -8.69
C GLU A 328 -49.39 13.94 -9.89
N ASP A 329 -50.50 14.70 -9.92
CA ASP A 329 -50.80 15.66 -11.01
C ASP A 329 -49.67 16.68 -11.20
N ASN A 330 -49.19 17.27 -10.09
CA ASN A 330 -48.14 18.28 -10.08
C ASN A 330 -46.76 17.71 -10.46
N LEU A 331 -46.46 16.50 -9.97
CA LEU A 331 -45.24 15.77 -10.32
C LEU A 331 -45.22 15.43 -11.82
N GLN A 332 -46.35 15.00 -12.37
CA GLN A 332 -46.45 14.56 -13.76
C GLN A 332 -46.25 15.72 -14.75
N GLU A 333 -46.75 16.93 -14.45
CA GLU A 333 -46.41 18.12 -15.24
C GLU A 333 -44.89 18.38 -15.22
N SER A 334 -44.28 18.37 -14.03
CA SER A 334 -42.85 18.65 -13.82
C SER A 334 -41.94 17.61 -14.50
N ILE A 335 -42.24 16.31 -14.39
CA ILE A 335 -41.54 15.21 -15.07
C ILE A 335 -41.72 15.28 -16.59
N SER A 336 -42.91 15.66 -17.08
CA SER A 336 -43.16 15.74 -18.53
C SER A 336 -42.20 16.68 -19.28
N SER A 337 -41.62 17.67 -18.57
CA SER A 337 -40.59 18.55 -19.13
C SER A 337 -39.29 17.83 -19.51
N LEU A 338 -38.90 16.80 -18.74
CA LEU A 338 -37.67 16.02 -18.96
C LEU A 338 -37.82 15.08 -20.16
N SER A 339 -38.93 14.33 -20.22
CA SER A 339 -39.22 13.43 -21.35
C SER A 339 -39.34 14.17 -22.68
N LYS A 340 -39.70 15.47 -22.67
CA LYS A 340 -39.74 16.33 -23.87
C LYS A 340 -38.34 16.75 -24.35
N LYS A 341 -37.31 16.77 -23.48
CA LYS A 341 -35.91 17.08 -23.87
C LYS A 341 -35.27 15.93 -24.65
N TYR A 342 -35.49 14.69 -24.20
CA TYR A 342 -34.80 13.50 -24.71
C TYR A 342 -35.78 12.33 -25.03
N PRO A 343 -36.81 12.53 -25.87
CA PRO A 343 -37.93 11.60 -26.02
C PRO A 343 -37.54 10.17 -26.42
N LEU A 344 -36.62 9.94 -27.36
CA LEU A 344 -36.23 8.56 -27.71
C LEU A 344 -35.33 7.92 -26.66
N HIS A 345 -34.45 8.69 -26.03
CA HIS A 345 -33.56 8.19 -24.97
C HIS A 345 -34.35 7.83 -23.71
N SER A 346 -35.33 8.65 -23.34
CA SER A 346 -36.28 8.36 -22.26
C SER A 346 -37.19 7.18 -22.61
N ALA A 347 -37.74 7.12 -23.83
CA ALA A 347 -38.55 5.98 -24.27
C ALA A 347 -37.75 4.66 -24.26
N ALA A 348 -36.45 4.67 -24.57
CA ALA A 348 -35.62 3.47 -24.52
C ALA A 348 -35.46 2.89 -23.10
N VAL A 349 -35.60 3.75 -22.07
CA VAL A 349 -35.54 3.39 -20.64
C VAL A 349 -36.90 2.95 -20.09
N TYR A 350 -37.98 3.70 -20.37
CA TYR A 350 -39.26 3.52 -19.69
C TYR A 350 -40.38 2.89 -20.54
N LEU A 351 -40.29 2.89 -21.88
CA LEU A 351 -41.39 2.49 -22.76
C LEU A 351 -41.24 1.04 -23.26
N ALA A 352 -42.26 0.22 -22.99
CA ALA A 352 -42.28 -1.20 -23.35
C ALA A 352 -43.35 -1.60 -24.40
N GLU A 353 -44.29 -0.71 -24.74
CA GLU A 353 -45.39 -1.01 -25.66
C GLU A 353 -44.99 -0.77 -27.12
N GLU A 354 -45.00 -1.82 -27.95
CA GLU A 354 -44.52 -1.80 -29.35
C GLU A 354 -45.18 -0.70 -30.20
N ASP A 355 -46.51 -0.55 -30.13
CA ASP A 355 -47.25 0.49 -30.85
C ASP A 355 -46.80 1.91 -30.45
N LEU A 356 -46.56 2.15 -29.16
CA LEU A 356 -46.11 3.45 -28.66
C LEU A 356 -44.64 3.72 -29.01
N ILE A 357 -43.79 2.68 -29.01
CA ILE A 357 -42.39 2.75 -29.44
C ILE A 357 -42.31 3.16 -30.92
N ALA A 358 -43.07 2.51 -31.79
CA ALA A 358 -43.15 2.84 -33.21
C ALA A 358 -43.63 4.29 -33.43
N VAL A 359 -44.67 4.72 -32.71
CA VAL A 359 -45.18 6.10 -32.75
C VAL A 359 -44.16 7.12 -32.24
N MET A 360 -43.36 6.80 -31.23
CA MET A 360 -42.31 7.68 -30.72
C MET A 360 -41.17 7.83 -31.72
N ILE A 361 -40.69 6.74 -32.31
CA ILE A 361 -39.62 6.75 -33.33
C ILE A 361 -40.08 7.54 -34.58
N ALA A 362 -41.29 7.29 -35.08
CA ALA A 362 -41.85 8.01 -36.22
C ALA A 362 -42.02 9.53 -35.98
N LYS A 363 -42.13 9.98 -34.72
CA LYS A 363 -42.23 11.39 -34.34
C LYS A 363 -40.87 12.09 -34.13
N ASN A 364 -39.80 11.35 -33.88
CA ASN A 364 -38.49 11.89 -33.47
C ASN A 364 -37.32 11.30 -34.29
N PRO A 365 -37.39 11.28 -35.64
CA PRO A 365 -36.39 10.59 -36.47
C PRO A 365 -34.98 11.20 -36.38
N ASP A 366 -34.87 12.47 -35.98
CA ASP A 366 -33.60 13.16 -35.71
C ASP A 366 -32.84 12.55 -34.51
N GLN A 367 -33.54 11.87 -33.59
CA GLN A 367 -32.95 11.35 -32.35
C GLN A 367 -32.42 9.93 -32.45
N ILE A 368 -32.79 9.16 -33.50
CA ILE A 368 -32.46 7.73 -33.67
C ILE A 368 -30.94 7.48 -33.47
N ASN A 369 -30.11 8.37 -34.02
CA ASN A 369 -28.65 8.31 -33.97
C ASN A 369 -28.02 9.44 -33.13
N LYS A 370 -28.83 10.23 -32.41
CA LYS A 370 -28.36 11.38 -31.63
C LYS A 370 -27.67 10.94 -30.35
N ARG A 371 -26.45 11.42 -30.14
CA ARG A 371 -25.76 11.36 -28.84
C ARG A 371 -26.20 12.56 -28.00
N ILE A 372 -26.46 12.37 -26.71
CA ILE A 372 -26.76 13.49 -25.81
C ILE A 372 -25.46 14.13 -25.32
N GLU A 373 -25.42 15.46 -25.25
CA GLU A 373 -24.27 16.23 -24.80
C GLU A 373 -24.20 16.32 -23.26
N GLN A 374 -23.13 16.94 -22.75
CA GLN A 374 -22.92 17.19 -21.32
C GLN A 374 -24.05 18.03 -20.70
N GLY A 375 -24.28 17.86 -19.39
CA GLY A 375 -25.33 18.55 -18.62
C GLY A 375 -26.70 17.86 -18.60
N ALA A 376 -26.96 16.90 -19.49
CA ALA A 376 -28.09 15.98 -19.33
C ALA A 376 -27.81 14.95 -18.21
N PRO A 377 -28.83 14.26 -17.64
CA PRO A 377 -28.58 13.25 -16.62
C PRO A 377 -27.59 12.14 -17.05
N PRO A 378 -26.73 11.61 -16.14
CA PRO A 378 -25.57 10.77 -16.49
C PRO A 378 -25.89 9.46 -17.21
N LEU A 379 -27.15 9.02 -17.18
CA LEU A 379 -27.63 7.90 -17.99
C LEU A 379 -27.57 8.21 -19.49
N TYR A 380 -27.84 9.45 -19.91
CA TYR A 380 -27.96 9.81 -21.33
C TYR A 380 -26.66 10.27 -21.97
N VAL A 381 -25.79 10.93 -21.21
CA VAL A 381 -24.61 11.65 -21.74
C VAL A 381 -23.72 10.73 -22.59
N GLY A 382 -23.52 11.13 -23.85
CA GLY A 382 -22.74 10.42 -24.87
C GLY A 382 -23.45 9.31 -25.62
N ARG A 383 -24.60 8.83 -25.13
CA ARG A 383 -25.29 7.62 -25.64
C ARG A 383 -26.37 7.95 -26.67
N THR A 384 -26.66 6.99 -27.55
CA THR A 384 -27.80 7.00 -28.47
C THR A 384 -28.96 6.13 -27.93
N PRO A 385 -30.19 6.24 -28.46
CA PRO A 385 -31.32 5.42 -28.00
C PRO A 385 -31.04 3.91 -28.06
N ILE A 386 -30.29 3.41 -29.05
CA ILE A 386 -29.98 1.98 -29.17
C ILE A 386 -28.96 1.49 -28.13
N HIS A 387 -28.03 2.34 -27.69
CA HIS A 387 -27.16 2.03 -26.54
C HIS A 387 -28.01 1.80 -25.28
N LEU A 388 -28.95 2.70 -25.03
CA LEU A 388 -29.87 2.61 -23.89
C LEU A 388 -30.76 1.39 -24.01
N ALA A 389 -31.41 1.17 -25.16
CA ALA A 389 -32.29 0.02 -25.37
C ALA A 389 -31.57 -1.33 -25.09
N ILE A 390 -30.28 -1.43 -25.43
CA ILE A 390 -29.43 -2.59 -25.10
C ILE A 390 -29.14 -2.68 -23.60
N MET A 391 -28.75 -1.57 -22.95
CA MET A 391 -28.54 -1.51 -21.48
C MET A 391 -29.78 -1.89 -20.68
N MET A 392 -30.97 -1.52 -21.17
CA MET A 392 -32.27 -1.76 -20.52
C MET A 392 -32.87 -3.12 -20.86
N HIS A 393 -32.21 -3.91 -21.72
CA HIS A 393 -32.76 -5.12 -22.33
C HIS A 393 -34.10 -4.94 -23.07
N ASN A 394 -34.39 -3.73 -23.56
CA ASN A 394 -35.62 -3.34 -24.22
C ASN A 394 -35.68 -3.91 -25.65
N SER A 395 -36.06 -5.20 -25.73
CA SER A 395 -36.10 -5.99 -26.96
C SER A 395 -36.94 -5.36 -28.09
N ALA A 396 -38.05 -4.71 -27.75
CA ALA A 396 -38.95 -4.06 -28.71
C ALA A 396 -38.34 -2.76 -29.27
N MET A 397 -37.77 -1.92 -28.40
CA MET A 397 -37.06 -0.71 -28.82
C MET A 397 -35.84 -1.04 -29.69
N ILE A 398 -35.11 -2.14 -29.39
CA ILE A 398 -34.00 -2.60 -30.25
C ILE A 398 -34.49 -2.91 -31.66
N ASP A 399 -35.57 -3.66 -31.83
CA ASP A 399 -36.08 -4.04 -33.16
C ASP A 399 -36.55 -2.81 -33.94
N GLN A 400 -37.37 -1.96 -33.33
CA GLN A 400 -37.89 -0.76 -33.97
C GLN A 400 -36.79 0.27 -34.32
N LEU A 401 -35.73 0.39 -33.51
CA LEU A 401 -34.58 1.23 -33.85
C LEU A 401 -33.74 0.63 -34.98
N LEU A 402 -33.57 -0.69 -35.03
CA LEU A 402 -32.87 -1.37 -36.14
C LEU A 402 -33.65 -1.23 -37.47
N GLU A 403 -34.98 -1.41 -37.44
CA GLU A 403 -35.87 -1.19 -38.59
C GLU A 403 -35.84 0.27 -39.07
N ALA A 404 -35.72 1.23 -38.13
CA ALA A 404 -35.60 2.66 -38.43
C ALA A 404 -34.18 3.11 -38.82
N GLY A 405 -33.20 2.19 -38.94
CA GLY A 405 -31.85 2.50 -39.42
C GLY A 405 -30.90 3.08 -38.37
N ALA A 406 -30.99 2.63 -37.11
CA ALA A 406 -30.02 2.98 -36.08
C ALA A 406 -28.61 2.48 -36.40
N ASP A 407 -27.63 3.36 -36.27
CA ASP A 407 -26.22 3.11 -36.60
C ASP A 407 -25.48 2.48 -35.40
N LEU A 408 -25.13 1.22 -35.55
CA LEU A 408 -24.42 0.39 -34.56
C LEU A 408 -22.92 0.69 -34.47
N SER A 409 -22.36 1.49 -35.39
CA SER A 409 -20.95 1.91 -35.38
C SER A 409 -20.69 3.10 -34.46
N ILE A 410 -21.73 3.87 -34.10
CA ILE A 410 -21.60 5.05 -33.24
C ILE A 410 -21.02 4.64 -31.88
N ARG A 411 -19.97 5.35 -31.47
CA ARG A 411 -19.31 5.20 -30.16
C ARG A 411 -19.86 6.24 -29.17
N ASP A 412 -20.06 5.86 -27.91
CA ASP A 412 -20.33 6.78 -26.82
C ASP A 412 -19.06 7.55 -26.36
N TYR A 413 -19.13 8.36 -25.30
CA TYR A 413 -17.93 9.11 -24.84
C TYR A 413 -16.86 8.21 -24.18
N ASN A 414 -17.21 6.98 -23.75
CA ASN A 414 -16.23 5.96 -23.35
C ASN A 414 -15.69 5.17 -24.55
N GLY A 415 -16.11 5.49 -25.77
CA GLY A 415 -15.68 4.81 -26.99
C GLY A 415 -16.44 3.51 -27.28
N LYS A 416 -17.43 3.13 -26.45
CA LYS A 416 -18.19 1.89 -26.59
C LYS A 416 -19.27 2.01 -27.66
N THR A 417 -19.47 0.95 -28.43
CA THR A 417 -20.59 0.82 -29.38
C THR A 417 -21.72 -0.03 -28.82
N ALA A 418 -22.86 -0.08 -29.53
CA ALA A 418 -23.98 -0.99 -29.24
C ALA A 418 -23.53 -2.45 -29.01
N LEU A 419 -22.56 -2.93 -29.79
CA LEU A 419 -22.00 -4.28 -29.64
C LEU A 419 -21.22 -4.48 -28.34
N HIS A 420 -20.51 -3.45 -27.84
CA HIS A 420 -19.77 -3.53 -26.58
C HIS A 420 -20.72 -3.77 -25.40
N TYR A 421 -21.83 -3.02 -25.33
CA TYR A 421 -22.85 -3.22 -24.31
C TYR A 421 -23.59 -4.56 -24.50
N ALA A 422 -23.90 -4.98 -25.74
CA ALA A 422 -24.52 -6.28 -25.99
C ALA A 422 -23.63 -7.47 -25.52
N ALA A 423 -22.31 -7.31 -25.59
CA ALA A 423 -21.34 -8.27 -25.05
C ALA A 423 -21.21 -8.19 -23.51
N GLU A 424 -21.12 -6.98 -22.96
CA GLU A 424 -20.97 -6.71 -21.53
C GLU A 424 -22.16 -7.24 -20.70
N TYR A 425 -23.38 -7.11 -21.19
CA TYR A 425 -24.57 -7.64 -20.50
C TYR A 425 -24.94 -9.09 -20.86
N GLY A 426 -24.13 -9.79 -21.65
CA GLY A 426 -24.24 -11.24 -21.86
C GLY A 426 -25.52 -11.78 -22.53
N ASN A 427 -26.47 -10.93 -22.94
CA ASN A 427 -27.79 -11.37 -23.36
C ASN A 427 -27.79 -11.89 -24.81
N MET A 428 -27.75 -13.21 -24.97
CA MET A 428 -27.70 -13.90 -26.27
C MET A 428 -28.80 -13.50 -27.27
N LYS A 429 -30.01 -13.12 -26.82
CA LYS A 429 -31.07 -12.66 -27.73
C LYS A 429 -30.73 -11.31 -28.35
N ILE A 430 -30.17 -10.40 -27.55
CA ILE A 430 -29.75 -9.06 -27.98
C ILE A 430 -28.48 -9.17 -28.84
N MET A 431 -27.50 -9.97 -28.42
CA MET A 431 -26.31 -10.25 -29.22
C MET A 431 -26.68 -10.82 -30.59
N GLY A 432 -27.63 -11.76 -30.67
CA GLY A 432 -28.14 -12.29 -31.93
C GLY A 432 -28.73 -11.21 -32.86
N LYS A 433 -29.55 -10.30 -32.33
CA LYS A 433 -30.14 -9.17 -33.09
C LYS A 433 -29.08 -8.18 -33.60
N VAL A 434 -28.17 -7.76 -32.71
CA VAL A 434 -27.08 -6.85 -33.05
C VAL A 434 -26.16 -7.48 -34.10
N LEU A 435 -25.81 -8.76 -33.97
CA LEU A 435 -25.00 -9.47 -34.97
C LEU A 435 -25.74 -9.66 -36.30
N SER A 436 -27.04 -9.99 -36.32
CA SER A 436 -27.77 -10.12 -37.60
C SER A 436 -27.85 -8.81 -38.38
N ALA A 437 -28.02 -7.68 -37.67
CA ALA A 437 -27.96 -6.36 -38.27
C ALA A 437 -26.54 -6.02 -38.77
N LEU A 438 -25.51 -6.24 -37.94
CA LEU A 438 -24.12 -6.00 -38.33
C LEU A 438 -23.67 -6.85 -39.51
N MET A 439 -24.02 -8.14 -39.57
CA MET A 439 -23.63 -9.03 -40.68
C MET A 439 -24.30 -8.68 -42.01
N SER A 440 -25.31 -7.80 -42.00
CA SER A 440 -25.91 -7.21 -43.20
C SER A 440 -25.21 -5.92 -43.64
N HIS A 441 -24.28 -5.38 -42.82
CA HIS A 441 -23.60 -4.12 -43.08
C HIS A 441 -22.24 -4.33 -43.76
N LYS A 442 -21.93 -3.49 -44.76
CA LYS A 442 -20.67 -3.55 -45.53
C LYS A 442 -19.40 -3.43 -44.68
N ASP A 443 -19.46 -2.67 -43.58
CA ASP A 443 -18.31 -2.33 -42.74
C ASP A 443 -18.21 -3.23 -41.48
N ALA A 444 -18.90 -4.38 -41.46
CA ALA A 444 -19.04 -5.24 -40.28
C ALA A 444 -17.72 -5.67 -39.63
N ILE A 445 -16.68 -5.92 -40.44
CA ILE A 445 -15.34 -6.32 -39.99
C ILE A 445 -14.70 -5.22 -39.13
N GLU A 446 -14.93 -3.95 -39.47
CA GLU A 446 -14.45 -2.82 -38.70
C GLU A 446 -15.24 -2.71 -37.39
N ILE A 447 -16.57 -2.71 -37.47
CA ILE A 447 -17.46 -2.52 -36.31
C ILE A 447 -17.27 -3.61 -35.24
N LEU A 448 -17.06 -4.87 -35.65
CA LEU A 448 -16.73 -6.00 -34.75
C LEU A 448 -15.42 -5.81 -33.97
N ASN A 449 -14.50 -5.00 -34.48
CA ASN A 449 -13.15 -4.81 -33.94
C ASN A 449 -12.86 -3.36 -33.50
N ILE A 450 -13.88 -2.49 -33.44
CA ILE A 450 -13.77 -1.19 -32.76
C ILE A 450 -13.30 -1.43 -31.32
N LYS A 451 -12.35 -0.61 -30.88
CA LYS A 451 -11.90 -0.51 -29.49
C LYS A 451 -12.60 0.66 -28.80
N ASP A 452 -12.89 0.51 -27.52
CA ASP A 452 -13.30 1.61 -26.65
C ASP A 452 -12.07 2.43 -26.18
N ASN A 453 -12.26 3.37 -25.25
CA ASN A 453 -11.15 4.21 -24.76
C ASN A 453 -10.14 3.42 -23.90
N GLN A 454 -10.53 2.26 -23.34
CA GLN A 454 -9.64 1.34 -22.62
C GLN A 454 -8.88 0.39 -23.57
N GLY A 455 -9.07 0.53 -24.88
CA GLY A 455 -8.52 -0.38 -25.89
C GLY A 455 -9.27 -1.71 -25.99
N LYS A 456 -10.34 -1.91 -25.20
CA LYS A 456 -11.12 -3.15 -25.20
C LYS A 456 -12.05 -3.18 -26.39
N THR A 457 -12.07 -4.29 -27.12
CA THR A 457 -13.12 -4.58 -28.11
C THR A 457 -14.33 -5.23 -27.43
N ALA A 458 -15.47 -5.32 -28.12
CA ALA A 458 -16.62 -6.07 -27.63
C ALA A 458 -16.29 -7.55 -27.27
N PHE A 459 -15.29 -8.16 -27.91
CA PHE A 459 -14.83 -9.52 -27.57
C PHE A 459 -14.16 -9.59 -26.19
N HIS A 460 -13.48 -8.52 -25.75
CA HIS A 460 -12.94 -8.43 -24.39
C HIS A 460 -14.08 -8.37 -23.36
N TYR A 461 -15.12 -7.56 -23.62
CA TYR A 461 -16.32 -7.50 -22.76
C TYR A 461 -17.10 -8.81 -22.70
N ALA A 462 -17.19 -9.55 -23.83
CA ALA A 462 -17.78 -10.88 -23.86
C ALA A 462 -17.00 -11.90 -23.02
N ALA A 463 -15.67 -11.78 -22.97
CA ALA A 463 -14.79 -12.62 -22.17
C ALA A 463 -14.78 -12.24 -20.67
N GLU A 464 -14.95 -10.96 -20.36
CA GLU A 464 -14.90 -10.39 -19.00
C GLU A 464 -16.21 -10.57 -18.22
N PHE A 465 -17.35 -10.35 -18.88
CA PHE A 465 -18.68 -10.35 -18.25
C PHE A 465 -19.63 -11.37 -18.86
N GLY A 466 -19.62 -11.48 -20.19
CA GLY A 466 -20.53 -12.30 -20.99
C GLY A 466 -20.41 -13.81 -20.79
N SER A 467 -21.31 -14.55 -21.44
CA SER A 467 -21.38 -16.01 -21.34
C SER A 467 -20.51 -16.70 -22.43
N PRO A 468 -20.16 -18.00 -22.25
CA PRO A 468 -19.44 -18.77 -23.27
C PRO A 468 -20.12 -18.77 -24.64
N GLU A 469 -21.46 -18.72 -24.67
CA GLU A 469 -22.25 -18.66 -25.91
C GLU A 469 -22.07 -17.32 -26.65
N VAL A 470 -21.91 -16.21 -25.92
CA VAL A 470 -21.63 -14.88 -26.52
C VAL A 470 -20.28 -14.91 -27.22
N VAL A 471 -19.25 -15.39 -26.51
CA VAL A 471 -17.90 -15.57 -27.05
C VAL A 471 -17.89 -16.52 -28.25
N ALA A 472 -18.63 -17.64 -28.19
CA ALA A 472 -18.76 -18.56 -29.30
C ALA A 472 -19.43 -17.89 -30.53
N SER A 473 -20.52 -17.13 -30.32
CA SER A 473 -21.22 -16.44 -31.40
C SER A 473 -20.36 -15.38 -32.11
N LEU A 474 -19.55 -14.64 -31.35
CA LEU A 474 -18.57 -13.70 -31.89
C LEU A 474 -17.46 -14.41 -32.66
N THR A 475 -16.94 -15.53 -32.13
CA THR A 475 -15.88 -16.33 -32.77
C THR A 475 -16.36 -16.96 -34.10
N ILE A 476 -17.60 -17.46 -34.14
CA ILE A 476 -18.21 -18.09 -35.34
C ILE A 476 -18.27 -17.15 -36.56
N THR A 477 -18.18 -15.82 -36.37
CA THR A 477 -18.06 -14.88 -37.49
C THR A 477 -16.79 -15.10 -38.32
N ASN A 478 -15.70 -15.56 -37.70
CA ASN A 478 -14.32 -15.56 -38.24
C ASN A 478 -13.81 -14.14 -38.61
N LEU A 479 -14.45 -13.08 -38.09
CA LEU A 479 -14.10 -11.68 -38.36
C LEU A 479 -13.57 -10.95 -37.13
N VAL A 480 -13.73 -11.53 -35.93
CA VAL A 480 -13.24 -10.99 -34.65
C VAL A 480 -11.77 -11.36 -34.44
N ARG A 481 -10.94 -10.37 -34.11
CA ARG A 481 -9.51 -10.55 -33.85
C ARG A 481 -9.27 -11.05 -32.42
N VAL A 482 -9.19 -12.37 -32.25
CA VAL A 482 -9.11 -13.03 -30.94
C VAL A 482 -7.86 -12.70 -30.11
N ASN A 483 -6.76 -12.27 -30.74
CA ASN A 483 -5.48 -11.92 -30.10
C ASN A 483 -5.20 -10.41 -30.03
N GLU A 484 -6.21 -9.55 -30.25
CA GLU A 484 -6.09 -8.13 -29.90
C GLU A 484 -5.84 -7.96 -28.39
N LEU A 485 -5.15 -6.89 -28.03
CA LEU A 485 -4.87 -6.49 -26.65
C LEU A 485 -5.57 -5.18 -26.31
N ASP A 486 -5.97 -5.03 -25.04
CA ASP A 486 -6.40 -3.75 -24.47
C ASP A 486 -5.22 -2.82 -24.10
N ASN A 487 -5.51 -1.64 -23.55
CA ASN A 487 -4.46 -0.69 -23.13
C ASN A 487 -3.57 -1.18 -21.98
N GLN A 488 -3.94 -2.27 -21.30
CA GLN A 488 -3.12 -2.92 -20.26
C GLN A 488 -2.21 -4.03 -20.84
N GLY A 489 -2.35 -4.35 -22.13
CA GLY A 489 -1.67 -5.48 -22.76
C GLY A 489 -2.37 -6.82 -22.52
N SER A 490 -3.59 -6.81 -21.99
CA SER A 490 -4.38 -8.01 -21.71
C SER A 490 -5.23 -8.39 -22.92
N SER A 491 -5.21 -9.67 -23.30
CA SER A 491 -6.09 -10.23 -24.33
C SER A 491 -7.39 -10.77 -23.73
N ALA A 492 -8.40 -11.02 -24.55
CA ALA A 492 -9.68 -11.59 -24.12
C ALA A 492 -9.52 -12.88 -23.27
N VAL A 493 -8.60 -13.79 -23.62
CA VAL A 493 -8.36 -15.01 -22.82
C VAL A 493 -7.70 -14.72 -21.46
N THR A 494 -6.83 -13.71 -21.40
CA THR A 494 -6.23 -13.25 -20.14
C THR A 494 -7.28 -12.60 -19.23
N ILE A 495 -8.18 -11.80 -19.78
CA ILE A 495 -9.27 -11.18 -19.03
C ILE A 495 -10.27 -12.23 -18.51
N ALA A 496 -10.69 -13.20 -19.33
CA ALA A 496 -11.57 -14.28 -18.87
C ALA A 496 -10.98 -15.05 -17.66
N TYR A 497 -9.66 -15.30 -17.67
CA TYR A 497 -8.97 -15.91 -16.53
C TYR A 497 -8.89 -14.98 -15.32
N LYS A 498 -8.45 -13.73 -15.51
CA LYS A 498 -8.39 -12.69 -14.44
C LYS A 498 -9.73 -12.57 -13.72
N SER A 499 -10.82 -12.41 -14.46
CA SER A 499 -12.21 -12.27 -13.97
C SER A 499 -12.88 -13.58 -13.56
N ASN A 500 -12.11 -14.67 -13.42
CA ASN A 500 -12.56 -15.98 -12.94
C ASN A 500 -13.69 -16.64 -13.77
N LYS A 501 -13.83 -16.26 -15.05
CA LYS A 501 -14.81 -16.81 -16.00
C LYS A 501 -14.29 -18.11 -16.62
N LEU A 502 -14.02 -19.12 -15.78
CA LEU A 502 -13.28 -20.34 -16.17
C LEU A 502 -13.91 -21.12 -17.33
N THR A 503 -15.24 -21.12 -17.46
CA THR A 503 -15.95 -21.74 -18.61
C THR A 503 -15.77 -20.96 -19.91
N THR A 504 -15.75 -19.63 -19.84
CA THR A 504 -15.48 -18.75 -20.98
C THR A 504 -14.01 -18.85 -21.39
N PHE A 505 -13.09 -18.90 -20.43
CA PHE A 505 -11.67 -19.19 -20.63
C PHE A 505 -11.45 -20.55 -21.32
N ASP A 506 -12.06 -21.63 -20.82
CA ASP A 506 -12.01 -22.96 -21.44
C ASP A 506 -12.52 -22.97 -22.90
N THR A 507 -13.49 -22.11 -23.21
CA THR A 507 -14.08 -21.94 -24.55
C THR A 507 -13.17 -21.13 -25.49
N LEU A 508 -12.40 -20.18 -24.95
CA LEU A 508 -11.41 -19.40 -25.69
C LEU A 508 -10.15 -20.20 -26.05
N LEU A 509 -9.78 -21.22 -25.26
CA LEU A 509 -8.56 -22.00 -25.45
C LEU A 509 -8.56 -22.83 -26.75
N ASN A 510 -7.84 -22.34 -27.75
CA ASN A 510 -7.57 -23.02 -29.02
C ASN A 510 -6.12 -22.77 -29.51
N PRO A 511 -5.64 -23.45 -30.59
CA PRO A 511 -4.25 -23.31 -31.06
C PRO A 511 -3.89 -21.97 -31.71
N GLU A 512 -4.88 -21.18 -32.15
CA GLU A 512 -4.65 -19.86 -32.76
C GLU A 512 -4.47 -18.78 -31.69
N VAL A 513 -5.17 -18.91 -30.56
CA VAL A 513 -5.05 -17.99 -29.43
C VAL A 513 -3.61 -17.95 -28.89
N ASP A 514 -3.12 -16.75 -28.61
CA ASP A 514 -1.79 -16.51 -28.05
C ASP A 514 -1.87 -16.33 -26.52
N ILE A 515 -0.99 -17.03 -25.81
CA ILE A 515 -0.96 -17.10 -24.35
C ILE A 515 0.09 -16.10 -23.84
N SER A 516 -0.34 -15.00 -23.24
CA SER A 516 0.58 -13.96 -22.76
C SER A 516 1.32 -14.38 -21.48
N ASN A 517 2.52 -13.83 -21.27
CA ASN A 517 3.28 -14.04 -20.04
C ASN A 517 2.54 -13.52 -18.80
N GLU A 518 1.66 -12.53 -18.95
CA GLU A 518 0.77 -12.07 -17.89
C GLU A 518 -0.20 -13.17 -17.41
N LEU A 519 -0.87 -13.87 -18.34
CA LEU A 519 -1.74 -15.01 -18.04
C LEU A 519 -0.94 -16.15 -17.38
N LEU A 520 0.26 -16.43 -17.89
CA LEU A 520 1.18 -17.43 -17.32
C LEU A 520 1.58 -17.10 -15.87
N MET A 521 1.84 -15.83 -15.55
CA MET A 521 2.20 -15.42 -14.18
C MET A 521 1.00 -15.45 -13.23
N GLU A 522 -0.19 -15.02 -13.68
CA GLU A 522 -1.40 -15.07 -12.84
C GLU A 522 -1.84 -16.50 -12.52
N ILE A 523 -1.60 -17.44 -13.44
CA ILE A 523 -1.72 -18.88 -13.20
C ILE A 523 -0.79 -19.36 -12.07
N VAL A 524 0.47 -18.87 -12.03
CA VAL A 524 1.40 -19.22 -10.95
C VAL A 524 1.01 -18.56 -9.61
N ASN A 525 0.51 -17.33 -9.64
CA ASN A 525 0.01 -16.63 -8.44
C ASN A 525 -1.12 -17.43 -7.77
N ARG A 526 -2.10 -17.87 -8.56
CA ARG A 526 -3.22 -18.73 -8.13
C ARG A 526 -2.84 -20.19 -7.90
N LYS A 527 -1.66 -20.61 -8.37
CA LYS A 527 -1.12 -21.99 -8.35
C LYS A 527 -2.03 -22.97 -9.10
N ASP A 528 -2.67 -22.51 -10.16
CA ASP A 528 -3.66 -23.27 -10.92
C ASP A 528 -3.00 -24.24 -11.91
N ILE A 529 -2.70 -25.43 -11.41
CA ILE A 529 -2.13 -26.52 -12.19
C ILE A 529 -3.11 -27.01 -13.27
N ASP A 530 -4.42 -26.87 -13.08
CA ASP A 530 -5.43 -27.50 -13.94
C ASP A 530 -5.78 -26.61 -15.15
N SER A 531 -5.93 -25.30 -14.99
CA SER A 531 -6.03 -24.39 -16.13
C SER A 531 -4.76 -24.40 -16.99
N PHE A 532 -3.57 -24.56 -16.39
CA PHE A 532 -2.34 -24.70 -17.17
C PHE A 532 -2.23 -26.03 -17.92
N LYS A 533 -2.77 -27.15 -17.38
CA LYS A 533 -2.94 -28.39 -18.17
C LYS A 533 -3.84 -28.15 -19.37
N LYS A 534 -4.99 -27.49 -19.21
CA LYS A 534 -5.90 -27.19 -20.33
C LYS A 534 -5.22 -26.35 -21.41
N ILE A 535 -4.40 -25.36 -21.03
CA ILE A 535 -3.58 -24.61 -22.00
C ILE A 535 -2.67 -25.56 -22.78
N VAL A 536 -1.91 -26.43 -22.11
CA VAL A 536 -1.01 -27.39 -22.78
C VAL A 536 -1.77 -28.40 -23.68
N GLU A 537 -2.96 -28.83 -23.26
CA GLU A 537 -3.81 -29.78 -24.00
C GLU A 537 -4.49 -29.15 -25.23
N ARG A 538 -4.93 -27.89 -25.13
CA ARG A 538 -5.66 -27.17 -26.20
C ARG A 538 -4.74 -26.38 -27.14
N ASN A 539 -3.56 -26.01 -26.66
CA ASN A 539 -2.67 -25.07 -27.34
C ASN A 539 -1.21 -25.59 -27.36
N PRO A 540 -0.93 -26.72 -28.06
CA PRO A 540 0.34 -27.44 -27.95
C PRO A 540 1.58 -26.67 -28.44
N LYS A 541 1.44 -25.56 -29.19
CA LYS A 541 2.57 -24.65 -29.51
C LYS A 541 3.24 -24.12 -28.24
N ILE A 542 2.52 -24.05 -27.11
CA ILE A 542 3.04 -23.60 -25.82
C ILE A 542 4.19 -24.48 -25.28
N LEU A 543 4.30 -25.74 -25.71
CA LEU A 543 5.36 -26.66 -25.27
C LEU A 543 6.76 -26.26 -25.77
N ALA A 544 6.85 -25.36 -26.75
CA ALA A 544 8.09 -24.74 -27.19
C ALA A 544 8.43 -23.44 -26.44
N SER A 545 7.53 -22.90 -25.59
CA SER A 545 7.78 -21.67 -24.84
C SER A 545 8.63 -21.93 -23.60
N ARG A 546 9.73 -21.19 -23.49
CA ARG A 546 10.60 -21.07 -22.31
C ARG A 546 9.81 -20.67 -21.07
N ASP A 547 9.01 -19.62 -21.19
CA ASP A 547 8.35 -18.98 -20.07
C ASP A 547 7.19 -19.86 -19.54
N ALA A 548 6.54 -20.61 -20.44
CA ALA A 548 5.59 -21.65 -20.05
C ALA A 548 6.28 -22.88 -19.41
N PHE A 549 7.53 -23.19 -19.78
CA PHE A 549 8.31 -24.20 -19.09
C PHE A 549 8.71 -23.73 -17.67
N GLU A 550 8.98 -22.43 -17.47
CA GLU A 550 9.13 -21.85 -16.13
C GLU A 550 7.87 -22.04 -15.28
N VAL A 551 6.68 -21.75 -15.84
CA VAL A 551 5.40 -22.01 -15.15
C VAL A 551 5.26 -23.48 -14.77
N ALA A 552 5.56 -24.42 -15.67
CA ALA A 552 5.51 -25.86 -15.37
C ALA A 552 6.40 -26.26 -14.16
N VAL A 553 7.56 -25.61 -14.04
CA VAL A 553 8.53 -25.83 -12.95
C VAL A 553 8.09 -25.13 -11.65
N ARG A 554 7.65 -23.87 -11.70
CA ARG A 554 7.17 -23.11 -10.53
C ARG A 554 5.89 -23.68 -9.92
N LEU A 555 5.05 -24.32 -10.73
CA LEU A 555 3.88 -25.09 -10.29
C LEU A 555 4.23 -26.48 -9.70
N GLY A 556 5.50 -26.90 -9.68
CA GLY A 556 5.93 -28.19 -9.14
C GLY A 556 5.45 -29.42 -9.95
N SER A 557 4.88 -29.20 -11.14
CA SER A 557 4.15 -30.26 -11.86
C SER A 557 5.07 -31.12 -12.70
N ILE A 558 5.59 -32.20 -12.09
CA ILE A 558 6.36 -33.27 -12.76
C ILE A 558 5.63 -33.79 -14.02
N GLY A 559 4.29 -33.82 -14.02
CA GLY A 559 3.49 -34.25 -15.17
C GLY A 559 3.62 -33.31 -16.38
N LEU A 560 3.61 -32.00 -16.13
CA LEU A 560 3.76 -30.95 -17.15
C LEU A 560 5.23 -30.80 -17.57
N VAL A 561 6.16 -30.72 -16.62
CA VAL A 561 7.62 -30.69 -16.90
C VAL A 561 8.03 -31.87 -17.79
N ARG A 562 7.50 -33.07 -17.54
CA ARG A 562 7.69 -34.24 -18.41
C ARG A 562 7.20 -33.99 -19.84
N ALA A 563 6.07 -33.32 -20.05
CA ALA A 563 5.53 -33.05 -21.38
C ALA A 563 6.43 -32.08 -22.17
N PHE A 564 6.91 -30.99 -21.55
CA PHE A 564 7.89 -30.08 -22.16
C PHE A 564 9.18 -30.82 -22.56
N LEU A 565 9.75 -31.64 -21.66
CA LEU A 565 10.94 -32.45 -21.96
C LEU A 565 10.68 -33.51 -23.05
N GLN A 566 9.44 -33.99 -23.22
CA GLN A 566 9.06 -34.91 -24.30
C GLN A 566 8.83 -34.19 -25.64
N ALA A 567 8.45 -32.91 -25.62
CA ALA A 567 8.32 -32.05 -26.80
C ALA A 567 9.67 -31.53 -27.33
N GLY A 568 10.77 -31.77 -26.60
CA GLY A 568 12.14 -31.41 -27.01
C GLY A 568 12.74 -30.21 -26.26
N MET A 569 12.06 -29.65 -25.26
CA MET A 569 12.63 -28.61 -24.40
C MET A 569 13.88 -29.15 -23.67
N HIS A 570 15.00 -28.42 -23.72
CA HIS A 570 16.22 -28.85 -23.05
C HIS A 570 16.08 -28.71 -21.52
N ILE A 571 16.57 -29.69 -20.77
CA ILE A 571 16.37 -29.73 -19.31
C ILE A 571 17.07 -28.58 -18.57
N ASP A 572 18.20 -28.14 -19.11
CA ASP A 572 19.00 -27.02 -18.58
C ASP A 572 18.75 -25.71 -19.34
N THR A 573 17.59 -25.57 -19.98
CA THR A 573 17.18 -24.27 -20.55
C THR A 573 17.15 -23.21 -19.44
N PRO A 574 17.85 -22.06 -19.59
CA PRO A 574 17.73 -20.95 -18.66
C PRO A 574 16.32 -20.38 -18.71
N LEU A 575 15.65 -20.23 -17.57
CA LEU A 575 14.19 -19.99 -17.51
C LEU A 575 13.79 -18.53 -17.30
N ASN A 576 14.47 -17.82 -16.40
CA ASN A 576 14.12 -16.46 -15.99
C ASN A 576 15.23 -15.44 -16.35
N GLU A 577 15.10 -14.18 -15.93
CA GLU A 577 16.12 -13.14 -16.18
C GLU A 577 17.49 -13.48 -15.55
N ASP A 578 17.50 -14.19 -14.42
CA ASP A 578 18.71 -14.67 -13.76
C ASP A 578 19.42 -15.81 -14.55
N ASN A 579 18.86 -16.27 -15.66
CA ASN A 579 19.26 -17.51 -16.35
C ASN A 579 19.21 -18.78 -15.46
N ALA A 580 18.39 -18.78 -14.40
CA ALA A 580 18.24 -19.94 -13.52
C ALA A 580 17.66 -21.15 -14.29
N THR A 581 18.25 -22.32 -14.11
CA THR A 581 17.76 -23.56 -14.75
C THR A 581 16.53 -24.13 -14.06
N ALA A 582 15.84 -25.07 -14.71
CA ALA A 582 14.73 -25.81 -14.10
C ALA A 582 15.08 -26.43 -12.74
N LEU A 583 16.33 -26.89 -12.56
CA LEU A 583 16.81 -27.41 -11.28
C LEU A 583 16.91 -26.30 -10.22
N MET A 584 17.48 -25.14 -10.55
CA MET A 584 17.61 -24.00 -9.64
C MET A 584 16.25 -23.47 -9.18
N VAL A 585 15.30 -23.31 -10.12
CA VAL A 585 13.94 -22.83 -9.81
C VAL A 585 13.17 -23.84 -8.95
N ALA A 586 13.23 -25.15 -9.24
CA ALA A 586 12.62 -26.19 -8.41
C ALA A 586 13.25 -26.28 -7.00
N VAL A 587 14.56 -26.03 -6.90
CA VAL A 587 15.30 -25.98 -5.64
C VAL A 587 14.88 -24.76 -4.80
N ASN A 588 14.81 -23.57 -5.41
CA ASN A 588 14.37 -22.32 -4.76
C ASN A 588 12.91 -22.43 -4.29
N GLY A 589 12.01 -22.96 -5.11
CA GLY A 589 10.63 -23.28 -4.71
C GLY A 589 10.50 -24.37 -3.64
N GLY A 590 11.58 -25.08 -3.30
CA GLY A 590 11.61 -26.10 -2.25
C GLY A 590 11.02 -27.46 -2.66
N ASP A 591 10.70 -27.71 -3.94
CA ASP A 591 10.11 -28.98 -4.38
C ASP A 591 11.18 -30.07 -4.55
N VAL A 592 11.46 -30.76 -3.43
CA VAL A 592 12.36 -31.93 -3.35
C VAL A 592 11.92 -33.07 -4.28
N ARG A 593 10.65 -33.15 -4.72
CA ARG A 593 10.19 -34.18 -5.66
C ARG A 593 10.53 -33.80 -7.10
N LEU A 594 10.25 -32.56 -7.50
CA LEU A 594 10.58 -32.07 -8.84
C LEU A 594 12.10 -31.98 -9.04
N ALA A 595 12.85 -31.42 -8.09
CA ALA A 595 14.31 -31.38 -8.18
C ALA A 595 14.92 -32.79 -8.27
N ARG A 596 14.40 -33.78 -7.53
CA ARG A 596 14.81 -35.19 -7.65
C ARG A 596 14.49 -35.80 -9.02
N TYR A 597 13.35 -35.43 -9.61
CA TYR A 597 12.98 -35.86 -10.96
C TYR A 597 13.95 -35.29 -12.02
N LEU A 598 14.29 -34.00 -11.92
CA LEU A 598 15.23 -33.33 -12.82
C LEU A 598 16.64 -33.93 -12.72
N LEU A 599 17.16 -34.15 -11.51
CA LEU A 599 18.44 -34.84 -11.28
C LEU A 599 18.46 -36.28 -11.82
N LYS A 600 17.32 -36.99 -11.80
CA LYS A 600 17.16 -38.32 -12.41
C LYS A 600 17.07 -38.26 -13.94
N LYS A 601 16.63 -37.12 -14.49
CA LYS A 601 16.58 -36.86 -15.94
C LYS A 601 17.87 -36.31 -16.53
N GLY A 602 18.85 -35.96 -15.69
CA GLY A 602 20.18 -35.56 -16.11
C GLY A 602 20.43 -34.05 -16.12
N ALA A 603 19.62 -33.25 -15.41
CA ALA A 603 19.88 -31.84 -15.22
C ALA A 603 21.28 -31.59 -14.67
N ASP A 604 22.00 -30.62 -15.26
CA ASP A 604 23.36 -30.28 -14.90
C ASP A 604 23.39 -29.49 -13.58
N THR A 605 24.00 -30.09 -12.55
CA THR A 605 24.22 -29.45 -11.24
C THR A 605 25.23 -28.30 -11.33
N THR A 606 26.05 -28.28 -12.38
CA THR A 606 27.32 -27.54 -12.39
C THR A 606 27.25 -26.15 -13.04
N LEU A 607 26.09 -25.80 -13.58
CA LEU A 607 25.75 -24.49 -14.15
C LEU A 607 25.53 -23.43 -13.07
N THR A 608 25.56 -22.16 -13.48
CA THR A 608 25.32 -20.98 -12.63
C THR A 608 24.29 -20.03 -13.24
N ASP A 609 23.62 -19.26 -12.39
CA ASP A 609 22.86 -18.07 -12.79
C ASP A 609 23.79 -16.94 -13.30
N VAL A 610 23.21 -15.80 -13.71
CA VAL A 610 23.93 -14.58 -14.15
C VAL A 610 24.83 -13.96 -13.07
N HIS A 611 24.58 -14.24 -11.80
CA HIS A 611 25.41 -13.78 -10.69
C HIS A 611 26.60 -14.71 -10.43
N GLY A 612 26.54 -15.95 -10.93
CA GLY A 612 27.56 -16.98 -10.73
C GLY A 612 27.23 -17.97 -9.60
N SER A 613 25.99 -17.98 -9.11
CA SER A 613 25.51 -18.88 -8.06
C SER A 613 25.08 -20.22 -8.65
N THR A 614 25.55 -21.32 -8.05
CA THR A 614 25.13 -22.69 -8.41
C THR A 614 23.82 -23.09 -7.74
N CYS A 615 23.21 -24.21 -8.16
CA CYS A 615 21.98 -24.73 -7.56
C CYS A 615 22.05 -24.97 -6.03
N LEU A 616 23.25 -25.10 -5.46
CA LEU A 616 23.45 -25.19 -4.00
C LEU A 616 23.22 -23.84 -3.28
N HIS A 617 23.46 -22.71 -3.95
CA HIS A 617 23.09 -21.38 -3.45
C HIS A 617 21.57 -21.21 -3.53
N SER A 618 20.93 -21.70 -4.60
CA SER A 618 19.48 -21.66 -4.78
C SER A 618 18.71 -22.32 -3.62
N VAL A 619 19.32 -23.28 -2.90
CA VAL A 619 18.75 -23.89 -1.69
C VAL A 619 18.46 -22.84 -0.62
N LEU A 620 19.31 -21.83 -0.48
CA LEU A 620 19.25 -20.90 0.65
C LEU A 620 18.13 -19.85 0.51
N TYR A 621 17.62 -19.62 -0.70
CA TYR A 621 16.41 -18.84 -0.93
C TYR A 621 15.12 -19.62 -0.59
N ALA A 622 15.17 -20.96 -0.59
CA ALA A 622 14.01 -21.80 -0.27
C ALA A 622 13.56 -21.69 1.19
N ALA A 623 12.34 -22.13 1.49
CA ALA A 623 11.81 -22.15 2.85
C ALA A 623 12.64 -23.07 3.79
N PRO A 624 13.03 -22.63 5.01
CA PRO A 624 14.00 -23.33 5.87
C PRO A 624 13.76 -24.84 6.05
N LYS A 625 12.50 -25.24 6.26
CA LYS A 625 12.05 -26.65 6.41
C LYS A 625 12.45 -27.61 5.28
N HIS A 626 12.83 -27.10 4.10
CA HIS A 626 13.23 -27.93 2.96
C HIS A 626 14.75 -27.95 2.73
N ARG A 627 15.49 -26.96 3.25
CA ARG A 627 16.87 -26.68 2.84
C ARG A 627 17.84 -27.81 3.13
N VAL A 628 17.85 -28.33 4.36
CA VAL A 628 18.71 -29.46 4.79
C VAL A 628 18.50 -30.70 3.91
N ALA A 629 17.25 -31.04 3.59
CA ALA A 629 16.93 -32.19 2.74
C ALA A 629 17.30 -31.96 1.27
N MET A 630 17.18 -30.71 0.79
CA MET A 630 17.52 -30.32 -0.58
C MET A 630 19.04 -30.26 -0.80
N ALA A 631 19.77 -29.59 0.10
CA ALA A 631 21.24 -29.55 0.10
C ALA A 631 21.83 -30.97 0.12
N LYS A 632 21.37 -31.82 1.05
CA LYS A 632 21.80 -33.23 1.09
C LYS A 632 21.55 -33.96 -0.22
N MET A 633 20.37 -33.80 -0.83
CA MET A 633 20.05 -34.46 -2.10
C MET A 633 20.95 -34.01 -3.27
N LEU A 634 21.30 -32.72 -3.33
CA LEU A 634 22.24 -32.20 -4.31
C LEU A 634 23.66 -32.72 -4.06
N LEU A 635 24.10 -32.75 -2.80
CA LEU A 635 25.46 -33.13 -2.41
C LEU A 635 25.70 -34.66 -2.41
N ASP A 636 24.66 -35.46 -2.20
CA ASP A 636 24.67 -36.92 -2.43
C ASP A 636 24.81 -37.25 -3.94
N LYS A 637 24.46 -36.31 -4.83
CA LYS A 637 24.53 -36.45 -6.29
C LYS A 637 25.80 -35.84 -6.91
N ASP A 638 26.24 -34.69 -6.41
CA ASP A 638 27.46 -34.00 -6.82
C ASP A 638 28.10 -33.27 -5.62
N ARG A 639 29.18 -33.84 -5.08
CA ARG A 639 29.93 -33.26 -3.96
C ARG A 639 30.80 -32.06 -4.35
N THR A 640 31.03 -31.81 -5.65
CA THR A 640 31.89 -30.70 -6.08
C THR A 640 31.22 -29.34 -5.86
N LEU A 641 29.88 -29.31 -5.81
CA LEU A 641 29.06 -28.13 -5.57
C LEU A 641 29.43 -27.34 -4.31
N VAL A 642 29.88 -28.04 -3.25
CA VAL A 642 30.33 -27.45 -1.97
C VAL A 642 31.30 -26.29 -2.16
N ASN A 643 32.16 -26.40 -3.19
CA ASN A 643 33.24 -25.46 -3.49
C ASN A 643 33.20 -24.94 -4.95
N ARG A 644 32.01 -24.99 -5.59
CA ARG A 644 31.80 -24.54 -6.98
C ARG A 644 30.87 -23.33 -7.02
N PHE A 645 31.46 -22.19 -7.37
CA PHE A 645 30.83 -20.86 -7.54
C PHE A 645 31.76 -20.00 -8.40
N ALA A 646 31.24 -18.90 -8.97
CA ALA A 646 32.07 -17.93 -9.67
C ALA A 646 33.02 -17.20 -8.69
N LYS A 647 34.16 -16.70 -9.19
CA LYS A 647 35.28 -16.17 -8.38
C LYS A 647 34.86 -15.16 -7.31
N ASP A 648 33.92 -14.29 -7.64
CA ASP A 648 33.53 -13.13 -6.83
C ASP A 648 32.16 -13.34 -6.13
N VAL A 649 31.65 -14.59 -6.12
CA VAL A 649 30.43 -15.02 -5.43
C VAL A 649 30.78 -15.59 -4.05
N PRO A 650 30.11 -15.19 -2.96
CA PRO A 650 30.31 -15.78 -1.65
C PRO A 650 29.96 -17.28 -1.63
N PRO A 651 30.80 -18.16 -1.06
CA PRO A 651 30.51 -19.59 -0.93
C PRO A 651 29.16 -19.85 -0.22
N PRO A 652 28.48 -20.98 -0.47
CA PRO A 652 27.19 -21.28 0.16
C PRO A 652 27.20 -21.18 1.70
N ILE A 653 28.33 -21.50 2.34
CA ILE A 653 28.50 -21.38 3.79
C ILE A 653 28.40 -19.93 4.29
N PHE A 654 28.88 -18.93 3.53
CA PHE A 654 28.75 -17.52 3.90
C PHE A 654 27.28 -17.10 3.95
N VAL A 655 26.52 -17.47 2.91
CA VAL A 655 25.08 -17.14 2.82
C VAL A 655 24.29 -17.90 3.88
N ALA A 656 24.60 -19.18 4.15
CA ALA A 656 23.96 -19.96 5.21
C ALA A 656 24.20 -19.35 6.60
N ILE A 657 25.43 -18.89 6.87
CA ILE A 657 25.80 -18.20 8.11
C ILE A 657 25.08 -16.86 8.26
N THR A 658 25.03 -16.03 7.20
CA THR A 658 24.26 -14.77 7.20
C THR A 658 22.76 -14.99 7.46
N LEU A 659 22.19 -16.10 6.97
CA LEU A 659 20.79 -16.49 7.18
C LEU A 659 20.55 -17.26 8.50
N LYS A 660 21.59 -17.47 9.33
CA LYS A 660 21.56 -18.30 10.56
C LYS A 660 21.05 -19.74 10.35
N ASP A 661 21.27 -20.30 9.17
CA ASP A 661 20.88 -21.66 8.84
C ASP A 661 21.92 -22.66 9.34
N TYR A 662 21.95 -22.88 10.66
CA TYR A 662 22.95 -23.74 11.30
C TYR A 662 22.87 -25.20 10.85
N GLY A 663 21.72 -25.64 10.33
CA GLY A 663 21.52 -26.98 9.77
C GLY A 663 22.21 -27.16 8.42
N VAL A 664 22.05 -26.21 7.50
CA VAL A 664 22.79 -26.23 6.23
C VAL A 664 24.26 -25.88 6.45
N ALA A 665 24.57 -24.90 7.29
CA ALA A 665 25.95 -24.52 7.60
C ALA A 665 26.77 -25.69 8.17
N SER A 666 26.22 -26.43 9.16
CA SER A 666 26.86 -27.64 9.71
C SER A 666 27.19 -28.66 8.63
N MET A 667 26.23 -28.95 7.74
CA MET A 667 26.41 -29.91 6.66
C MET A 667 27.48 -29.48 5.65
N LEU A 668 27.53 -28.18 5.31
CA LEU A 668 28.54 -27.63 4.41
C LEU A 668 29.96 -27.71 5.01
N LEU A 669 30.10 -27.40 6.30
CA LEU A 669 31.38 -27.56 7.01
C LEU A 669 31.81 -29.03 7.08
N GLU A 670 30.90 -29.93 7.43
CA GLU A 670 31.13 -31.40 7.47
C GLU A 670 31.49 -32.00 6.10
N MET A 671 31.06 -31.37 5.00
CA MET A 671 31.42 -31.75 3.63
C MET A 671 32.64 -31.00 3.07
N GLY A 672 33.37 -30.24 3.90
CA GLY A 672 34.63 -29.59 3.51
C GLY A 672 34.44 -28.30 2.70
N SER A 673 33.47 -27.46 3.08
CA SER A 673 33.31 -26.12 2.47
C SER A 673 34.49 -25.20 2.78
N ARG A 674 34.95 -24.49 1.75
CA ARG A 674 36.09 -23.59 1.80
C ARG A 674 35.76 -22.34 2.60
N VAL A 675 36.26 -22.29 3.83
CA VAL A 675 36.17 -21.10 4.71
C VAL A 675 37.11 -19.96 4.30
N THR A 676 38.17 -20.26 3.54
CA THR A 676 39.23 -19.32 3.10
C THR A 676 38.83 -18.44 1.89
N TYR A 677 37.60 -17.91 1.95
CA TYR A 677 37.10 -16.87 1.06
C TYR A 677 36.99 -15.57 1.87
N ASN A 678 37.33 -14.44 1.27
CA ASN A 678 37.07 -13.12 1.83
C ASN A 678 36.25 -12.35 0.79
N ASN A 679 35.27 -11.56 1.24
CA ASN A 679 34.45 -10.75 0.33
C ASN A 679 35.18 -9.46 -0.13
N TYR A 680 34.47 -8.57 -0.82
CA TYR A 680 34.96 -7.26 -1.28
C TYR A 680 35.38 -6.28 -0.14
N GLU A 681 35.07 -6.62 1.12
CA GLU A 681 35.48 -5.89 2.33
C GLU A 681 36.65 -6.59 3.02
N GLU A 682 37.23 -7.63 2.42
CA GLU A 682 38.19 -8.57 3.02
C GLU A 682 37.64 -9.30 4.27
N ASN A 683 36.34 -9.22 4.55
CA ASN A 683 35.67 -9.97 5.62
C ASN A 683 35.65 -11.48 5.29
N ASN A 684 36.34 -12.28 6.11
CA ASN A 684 36.31 -13.74 6.07
C ASN A 684 35.05 -14.32 6.76
N LEU A 685 34.97 -15.65 6.89
CA LEU A 685 33.77 -16.33 7.41
C LEU A 685 33.48 -15.95 8.86
N LEU A 686 34.50 -15.81 9.71
CA LEU A 686 34.32 -15.38 11.10
C LEU A 686 33.87 -13.92 11.20
N HIS A 687 34.38 -13.02 10.37
CA HIS A 687 33.85 -11.65 10.32
C HIS A 687 32.35 -11.65 10.08
N ARG A 688 31.87 -12.45 9.13
CA ARG A 688 30.43 -12.56 8.81
C ARG A 688 29.63 -13.35 9.84
N ALA A 689 30.20 -14.33 10.53
CA ALA A 689 29.53 -15.03 11.64
C ALA A 689 29.37 -14.15 12.89
N MET A 690 30.36 -13.31 13.20
CA MET A 690 30.30 -12.33 14.31
C MET A 690 29.35 -11.17 13.97
N ASP A 691 29.40 -10.65 12.74
CA ASP A 691 28.48 -9.63 12.20
C ASP A 691 27.02 -10.11 12.20
N ALA A 692 26.77 -11.34 11.78
CA ALA A 692 25.44 -11.95 11.77
C ALA A 692 24.93 -12.36 13.16
N TRP A 693 25.78 -12.45 14.19
CA TRP A 693 25.48 -13.05 15.49
C TRP A 693 25.05 -14.54 15.38
N CYS A 694 26.00 -15.41 15.00
CA CYS A 694 25.83 -16.85 15.17
C CYS A 694 25.81 -17.25 16.66
N ASP A 695 25.36 -18.49 16.94
CA ASP A 695 25.43 -19.10 18.26
C ASP A 695 26.84 -19.67 18.54
N MET A 696 27.15 -19.86 19.84
CA MET A 696 28.47 -20.35 20.27
C MET A 696 28.89 -21.66 19.59
N PRO A 697 28.03 -22.71 19.47
CA PRO A 697 28.42 -23.97 18.82
C PRO A 697 28.80 -23.82 17.34
N MET A 698 28.21 -22.86 16.62
CA MET A 698 28.60 -22.58 15.23
C MET A 698 29.91 -21.79 15.16
N LEU A 699 30.12 -20.84 16.08
CA LEU A 699 31.37 -20.07 16.15
C LEU A 699 32.57 -20.97 16.54
N GLU A 700 32.40 -21.81 17.56
CA GLU A 700 33.34 -22.88 17.95
C GLU A 700 33.69 -23.75 16.74
N LYS A 701 32.69 -24.33 16.06
CA LYS A 701 32.88 -25.20 14.89
C LYS A 701 33.57 -24.52 13.68
N ILE A 702 33.48 -23.20 13.53
CA ILE A 702 34.22 -22.47 12.48
C ILE A 702 35.67 -22.19 12.93
N ILE A 703 35.89 -21.89 14.21
CA ILE A 703 37.22 -21.65 14.80
C ILE A 703 38.05 -22.95 14.84
N GLU A 704 37.43 -24.10 15.14
CA GLU A 704 38.06 -25.43 15.06
C GLU A 704 38.61 -25.77 13.66
N ILE A 705 38.06 -25.17 12.59
CA ILE A 705 38.43 -25.46 11.20
C ILE A 705 39.62 -24.60 10.74
N ASP A 706 39.64 -23.31 11.06
CA ASP A 706 40.79 -22.41 10.83
C ASP A 706 40.72 -21.21 11.79
N SER A 707 41.31 -21.37 12.98
CA SER A 707 41.45 -20.30 13.98
C SER A 707 42.37 -19.16 13.49
N GLY A 708 43.16 -19.36 12.43
CA GLY A 708 43.92 -18.31 11.77
C GLY A 708 43.04 -17.18 11.24
N MET A 709 41.78 -17.46 10.91
CA MET A 709 40.77 -16.45 10.54
C MET A 709 40.52 -15.39 11.63
N LEU A 710 40.80 -15.68 12.91
CA LEU A 710 40.70 -14.72 14.02
C LEU A 710 41.77 -13.62 13.96
N SER A 711 42.90 -13.88 13.32
CA SER A 711 44.04 -12.94 13.21
C SER A 711 43.98 -12.06 11.95
N GLN A 712 43.16 -12.43 10.97
CA GLN A 712 43.03 -11.72 9.70
C GLN A 712 42.28 -10.40 9.89
N LEU A 713 42.69 -9.38 9.15
CA LEU A 713 42.05 -8.06 9.14
C LEU A 713 41.24 -7.88 7.86
N ASN A 714 40.06 -7.27 8.00
CA ASN A 714 39.27 -6.77 6.88
C ASN A 714 39.81 -5.43 6.36
N ILE A 715 39.22 -4.86 5.30
CA ILE A 715 39.70 -3.61 4.69
C ILE A 715 39.78 -2.48 5.72
N GLU A 716 38.84 -2.44 6.67
CA GLU A 716 38.75 -1.44 7.73
C GLU A 716 39.78 -1.65 8.85
N GLY A 717 40.69 -2.63 8.75
CA GLY A 717 41.70 -2.94 9.76
C GLY A 717 41.14 -3.62 11.01
N ARG A 718 39.91 -4.16 10.95
CA ARG A 718 39.26 -4.88 12.05
C ARG A 718 39.45 -6.38 11.88
N ASN A 719 39.63 -7.09 12.99
CA ASN A 719 39.50 -8.56 13.04
C ASN A 719 38.04 -8.96 13.31
N PRO A 720 37.65 -10.26 13.28
CA PRO A 720 36.26 -10.68 13.43
C PRO A 720 35.56 -10.15 14.67
N PHE A 721 36.27 -10.12 15.81
CA PHE A 721 35.72 -9.70 17.10
C PHE A 721 35.52 -8.17 17.15
N HIS A 722 36.43 -7.39 16.56
CA HIS A 722 36.25 -5.94 16.36
C HIS A 722 35.04 -5.65 15.45
N GLN A 723 34.86 -6.41 14.37
CA GLN A 723 33.80 -6.17 13.38
C GLN A 723 32.39 -6.46 13.94
N GLY A 724 32.19 -7.56 14.67
CA GLY A 724 30.89 -7.91 15.27
C GLY A 724 30.37 -6.91 16.31
N LEU A 725 31.27 -6.17 16.97
CA LEU A 725 30.92 -5.05 17.87
C LEU A 725 30.67 -3.73 17.13
N TYR A 726 31.22 -3.56 15.92
CA TYR A 726 31.17 -2.29 15.19
C TYR A 726 29.83 -2.06 14.47
N ASN A 727 29.34 -3.03 13.69
CA ASN A 727 28.22 -2.84 12.74
C ASN A 727 26.82 -2.67 13.36
N ARG A 728 26.67 -2.73 14.70
CA ARG A 728 25.38 -2.92 15.35
C ARG A 728 24.44 -1.69 15.27
N ALA A 729 23.32 -1.83 14.56
CA ALA A 729 22.24 -0.83 14.47
C ALA A 729 21.26 -0.85 15.67
N ILE A 730 21.74 -1.21 16.87
CA ILE A 730 20.91 -1.41 18.07
C ILE A 730 21.24 -0.36 19.14
N SER A 731 20.20 -0.01 19.92
CA SER A 731 20.17 0.84 21.12
C SER A 731 21.51 1.10 21.80
N THR A 732 21.73 2.38 22.17
CA THR A 732 22.86 2.84 23.01
C THR A 732 22.95 2.13 24.36
N TYR A 733 21.86 1.52 24.82
CA TYR A 733 21.76 0.70 26.01
C TYR A 733 21.44 -0.76 25.60
N PRO A 734 22.36 -1.72 25.79
CA PRO A 734 22.12 -3.14 25.52
C PRO A 734 21.29 -3.79 26.64
N SER A 735 20.59 -4.90 26.36
CA SER A 735 20.00 -5.68 27.44
C SER A 735 21.06 -6.49 28.19
N ARG A 736 20.79 -6.80 29.46
CA ARG A 736 21.67 -7.62 30.32
C ARG A 736 21.89 -9.04 29.77
N ALA A 737 20.98 -9.55 28.94
CA ALA A 737 21.16 -10.83 28.25
C ALA A 737 22.22 -10.73 27.14
N GLU A 738 22.20 -9.66 26.34
CA GLU A 738 23.18 -9.41 25.28
C GLU A 738 24.58 -9.16 25.83
N GLU A 739 24.70 -8.38 26.91
CA GLU A 739 26.01 -8.12 27.52
C GLU A 739 26.60 -9.40 28.16
N ASN A 740 25.78 -10.25 28.76
CA ASN A 740 26.19 -11.58 29.20
C ASN A 740 26.67 -12.48 28.04
N GLN A 741 25.93 -12.50 26.92
CA GLN A 741 26.30 -13.27 25.73
C GLN A 741 27.64 -12.76 25.13
N PHE A 742 27.83 -11.45 25.05
CA PHE A 742 29.12 -10.87 24.63
C PHE A 742 30.26 -11.21 25.58
N VAL A 743 30.04 -11.22 26.91
CA VAL A 743 31.07 -11.60 27.87
C VAL A 743 31.41 -13.09 27.76
N GLN A 744 30.45 -13.97 27.48
CA GLN A 744 30.70 -15.40 27.20
C GLN A 744 31.54 -15.58 25.92
N LEU A 745 31.12 -14.96 24.82
CA LEU A 745 31.87 -14.96 23.56
C LEU A 745 33.28 -14.39 23.73
N ALA A 746 33.42 -13.28 24.47
CA ALA A 746 34.70 -12.66 24.76
C ALA A 746 35.62 -13.58 25.56
N ASN A 747 35.11 -14.34 26.54
CA ASN A 747 35.94 -15.31 27.28
C ASN A 747 36.55 -16.34 26.31
N TYR A 748 35.71 -16.95 25.47
CA TYR A 748 36.17 -17.97 24.52
C TYR A 748 37.19 -17.40 23.51
N LEU A 749 36.91 -16.23 22.93
CA LEU A 749 37.82 -15.58 21.98
C LEU A 749 39.13 -15.08 22.62
N LEU A 750 39.15 -14.86 23.94
CA LEU A 750 40.37 -14.55 24.70
C LEU A 750 41.23 -15.79 24.91
N ASP A 751 40.61 -16.94 25.19
CA ASP A 751 41.30 -18.21 25.36
C ASP A 751 41.89 -18.71 24.02
N GLU A 752 41.22 -18.42 22.89
CA GLU A 752 41.72 -18.62 21.52
C GLU A 752 42.76 -17.57 21.05
N GLY A 753 43.12 -16.59 21.90
CA GLY A 753 44.26 -15.69 21.66
C GLY A 753 44.04 -14.55 20.66
N VAL A 754 42.82 -14.05 20.49
CA VAL A 754 42.52 -12.89 19.62
C VAL A 754 43.31 -11.64 20.03
N ASP A 755 43.90 -10.93 19.07
CA ASP A 755 44.50 -9.60 19.31
C ASP A 755 43.40 -8.57 19.65
N LEU A 756 43.52 -7.97 20.83
CA LEU A 756 42.62 -6.94 21.37
C LEU A 756 43.11 -5.51 21.08
N ASN A 757 44.35 -5.37 20.59
CA ASN A 757 45.04 -4.09 20.45
C ASN A 757 45.25 -3.69 18.97
N THR A 758 44.71 -4.50 18.05
CA THR A 758 44.49 -4.15 16.64
C THR A 758 43.79 -2.78 16.54
N LYS A 759 44.07 -2.03 15.47
CA LYS A 759 43.46 -0.71 15.25
C LYS A 759 42.84 -0.62 13.87
N ASP A 760 41.57 -0.23 13.86
CA ASP A 760 40.82 0.02 12.63
C ASP A 760 41.32 1.28 11.90
N ARG A 761 40.79 1.56 10.70
CA ARG A 761 41.15 2.76 9.90
C ARG A 761 40.92 4.09 10.62
N THR A 762 40.05 4.13 11.64
CA THR A 762 39.84 5.32 12.50
C THR A 762 40.82 5.39 13.67
N GLY A 763 41.68 4.38 13.82
CA GLY A 763 42.65 4.20 14.89
C GLY A 763 42.11 3.51 16.14
N LYS A 764 40.85 3.03 16.12
CA LYS A 764 40.16 2.49 17.29
C LYS A 764 40.41 1.00 17.51
N THR A 765 40.59 0.61 18.77
CA THR A 765 40.62 -0.78 19.22
C THR A 765 39.22 -1.27 19.60
N ILE A 766 39.09 -2.57 19.85
CA ILE A 766 37.88 -3.19 20.39
C ILE A 766 37.42 -2.56 21.70
N LEU A 767 38.35 -2.07 22.53
CA LEU A 767 38.04 -1.41 23.79
C LEU A 767 37.40 -0.03 23.56
N ASP A 768 37.91 0.75 22.60
CA ASP A 768 37.28 2.02 22.24
C ASP A 768 35.86 1.80 21.68
N ILE A 769 35.66 0.75 20.87
CA ILE A 769 34.35 0.38 20.32
C ILE A 769 33.39 -0.02 21.45
N ALA A 770 33.83 -0.89 22.37
CA ALA A 770 33.02 -1.33 23.52
C ALA A 770 32.63 -0.15 24.43
N LEU A 771 33.58 0.74 24.77
CA LEU A 771 33.31 1.94 25.57
C LEU A 771 32.42 2.95 24.83
N SER A 772 32.58 3.11 23.51
CA SER A 772 31.70 3.98 22.70
C SER A 772 30.23 3.56 22.74
N ARG A 773 29.98 2.25 22.90
CA ARG A 773 28.66 1.61 22.98
C ARG A 773 28.23 1.24 24.41
N GLN A 774 28.89 1.82 25.42
CA GLN A 774 28.53 1.68 26.84
C GLN A 774 28.57 0.25 27.42
N TYR A 775 29.24 -0.71 26.75
CA TYR A 775 29.39 -2.10 27.24
C TYR A 775 30.43 -2.17 28.38
N CYS A 776 30.06 -1.68 29.56
CA CYS A 776 30.99 -1.54 30.69
C CYS A 776 31.50 -2.89 31.24
N HIS A 777 30.68 -3.95 31.29
CA HIS A 777 31.15 -5.26 31.77
C HIS A 777 32.15 -5.87 30.79
N LEU A 778 31.85 -5.78 29.49
CA LEU A 778 32.77 -6.20 28.42
C LEU A 778 34.06 -5.38 28.44
N GLY A 779 33.96 -4.05 28.59
CA GLY A 779 35.11 -3.14 28.69
C GLY A 779 36.03 -3.49 29.86
N VAL A 780 35.47 -3.76 31.05
CA VAL A 780 36.25 -4.26 32.20
C VAL A 780 36.94 -5.59 31.89
N LYS A 781 36.25 -6.53 31.25
CA LYS A 781 36.82 -7.85 30.92
C LYS A 781 37.93 -7.77 29.87
N LEU A 782 37.76 -6.91 28.86
CA LEU A 782 38.78 -6.58 27.87
C LEU A 782 40.02 -5.94 28.52
N MET A 783 39.83 -4.95 29.41
CA MET A 783 40.93 -4.34 30.17
C MET A 783 41.67 -5.36 31.05
N GLN A 784 40.94 -6.26 31.74
CA GLN A 784 41.54 -7.34 32.53
C GLN A 784 42.37 -8.31 31.68
N ALA A 785 42.03 -8.48 30.40
CA ALA A 785 42.76 -9.29 29.43
C ALA A 785 43.89 -8.53 28.69
N GLY A 786 44.13 -7.26 29.03
CA GLY A 786 45.22 -6.47 28.42
C GLY A 786 44.84 -5.73 27.13
N ALA A 787 43.55 -5.58 26.82
CA ALA A 787 43.09 -4.62 25.81
C ALA A 787 43.36 -3.19 26.27
N GLN A 788 43.75 -2.34 25.32
CA GLN A 788 44.06 -0.92 25.54
C GLN A 788 43.25 -0.06 24.57
N THR A 789 43.08 1.20 24.90
CA THR A 789 42.45 2.22 24.05
C THR A 789 43.33 2.61 22.84
N ASN A 790 42.80 3.44 21.95
CA ASN A 790 43.49 3.95 20.75
C ASN A 790 44.84 4.66 20.99
N ILE A 791 45.26 4.90 22.25
CA ILE A 791 46.58 5.43 22.63
C ILE A 791 47.70 4.58 22.01
N SER A 792 48.20 5.02 20.86
CA SER A 792 49.30 4.39 20.14
C SER A 792 50.63 4.65 20.85
N LEU A 793 50.87 5.90 21.25
CA LEU A 793 52.02 6.31 22.05
C LEU A 793 51.61 7.40 23.05
N PRO A 794 51.90 7.26 24.36
CA PRO A 794 51.67 8.33 25.34
C PRO A 794 52.45 9.62 25.02
N THR A 795 53.50 9.54 24.20
CA THR A 795 54.27 10.69 23.70
C THR A 795 53.43 11.71 22.93
N ARG A 796 52.31 11.30 22.31
CA ARG A 796 51.35 12.24 21.68
C ARG A 796 50.69 13.12 22.73
N PHE A 797 50.28 12.52 23.85
CA PHE A 797 49.60 13.19 24.95
C PHE A 797 50.57 14.08 25.74
N LEU A 798 51.80 13.64 25.92
CA LEU A 798 52.84 14.29 26.74
C LEU A 798 53.91 15.05 25.91
N LYS A 799 53.63 15.34 24.63
CA LYS A 799 54.57 16.07 23.76
C LYS A 799 54.89 17.46 24.34
N HIS A 800 56.14 17.89 24.21
CA HIS A 800 56.68 19.18 24.67
C HIS A 800 56.71 19.44 26.18
N ALA A 801 56.14 18.56 27.00
CA ALA A 801 56.18 18.68 28.45
C ALA A 801 57.51 18.18 29.04
N ASP A 802 58.22 19.02 29.80
CA ASP A 802 59.28 18.59 30.72
C ASP A 802 58.97 18.96 32.18
N ALA A 803 59.74 18.39 33.12
CA ALA A 803 59.42 18.44 34.54
C ALA A 803 59.33 19.87 35.12
N ASN A 804 59.98 20.86 34.52
CA ASN A 804 59.87 22.26 34.97
C ASN A 804 58.65 22.93 34.33
N ASP A 805 58.50 22.81 33.00
CA ASP A 805 57.35 23.36 32.25
C ASP A 805 56.00 22.88 32.85
N ILE A 806 55.90 21.62 33.29
CA ILE A 806 54.70 21.06 33.96
C ILE A 806 54.46 21.69 35.34
N LEU A 807 55.51 21.95 36.12
CA LEU A 807 55.38 22.49 37.49
C LEU A 807 55.07 23.99 37.49
N GLU A 808 55.54 24.72 36.48
CA GLU A 808 55.29 26.17 36.34
C GLU A 808 53.98 26.46 35.57
N HIS A 809 53.55 25.59 34.64
CA HIS A 809 52.40 25.83 33.76
C HIS A 809 51.36 24.69 33.77
N LEU A 810 51.14 24.08 34.94
CA LEU A 810 50.26 22.91 35.15
C LEU A 810 48.86 22.99 34.53
N GLN A 811 48.25 24.18 34.51
CA GLN A 811 46.91 24.39 33.92
C GLN A 811 46.94 24.28 32.38
N ALA A 812 47.95 24.86 31.72
CA ALA A 812 48.09 24.74 30.27
C ALA A 812 48.33 23.28 29.84
N PHE A 813 49.12 22.53 30.63
CA PHE A 813 49.29 21.09 30.45
C PHE A 813 47.97 20.31 30.63
N GLN A 814 47.14 20.65 31.64
CA GLN A 814 45.82 20.05 31.84
C GLN A 814 44.89 20.30 30.63
N ASP A 815 44.88 21.52 30.10
CA ASP A 815 43.98 21.91 29.01
C ASP A 815 44.43 21.34 27.65
N GLU A 816 45.74 21.32 27.37
CA GLU A 816 46.30 20.63 26.20
C GLU A 816 46.02 19.13 26.25
N LEU A 817 46.17 18.50 27.42
CA LEU A 817 45.89 17.07 27.61
C LEU A 817 44.40 16.76 27.40
N ASN A 818 43.50 17.59 27.95
CA ASN A 818 42.05 17.45 27.75
C ASN A 818 41.66 17.56 26.26
N GLY A 819 42.29 18.48 25.51
CA GLY A 819 42.08 18.64 24.07
C GLY A 819 42.63 17.51 23.18
N LYS A 820 43.41 16.58 23.74
CA LYS A 820 43.93 15.39 23.04
C LYS A 820 43.14 14.10 23.32
N LEU A 821 42.30 14.08 24.35
CA LEU A 821 41.43 12.95 24.69
C LEU A 821 40.29 12.79 23.67
N ASP A 822 39.65 11.62 23.65
CA ASP A 822 38.43 11.40 22.87
C ASP A 822 37.29 12.33 23.37
N GLN A 823 36.36 12.64 22.46
CA GLN A 823 35.17 13.42 22.78
C GLN A 823 34.15 12.59 23.56
N ASN A 824 34.09 11.27 23.34
CA ASN A 824 33.29 10.37 24.15
C ASN A 824 33.92 10.24 25.56
N PRO A 825 33.20 10.60 26.63
CA PRO A 825 33.79 10.65 27.97
C PRO A 825 34.16 9.27 28.53
N LEU A 826 33.49 8.18 28.12
CA LEU A 826 33.84 6.82 28.55
C LEU A 826 35.15 6.34 27.90
N ILE A 827 35.35 6.66 26.61
CA ILE A 827 36.64 6.41 25.94
C ILE A 827 37.73 7.25 26.60
N ALA A 828 37.47 8.53 26.87
CA ALA A 828 38.42 9.41 27.55
C ALA A 828 38.77 8.92 28.98
N MET A 829 37.81 8.36 29.73
CA MET A 829 38.06 7.71 31.02
C MET A 829 38.96 6.48 30.89
N GLY A 830 38.75 5.64 29.87
CA GLY A 830 39.64 4.51 29.55
C GLY A 830 41.05 4.97 29.18
N GLN A 831 41.17 5.97 28.30
CA GLN A 831 42.43 6.59 27.89
C GLN A 831 43.21 7.13 29.11
N LEU A 832 42.55 7.82 30.03
CA LEU A 832 43.16 8.35 31.24
C LEU A 832 43.65 7.24 32.19
N ASN A 833 42.92 6.14 32.31
CA ASN A 833 43.36 4.98 33.07
C ASN A 833 44.57 4.28 32.41
N ASP A 834 44.58 4.12 31.08
CA ASP A 834 45.72 3.57 30.33
C ASP A 834 46.99 4.42 30.50
N LEU A 835 46.87 5.76 30.42
CA LEU A 835 47.97 6.68 30.70
C LEU A 835 48.46 6.52 32.14
N TYR A 836 47.54 6.51 33.11
CA TYR A 836 47.85 6.36 34.52
C TYR A 836 48.59 5.05 34.82
N ILE A 837 48.16 3.91 34.26
CA ILE A 837 48.85 2.61 34.39
C ILE A 837 50.25 2.67 33.75
N LYS A 838 50.37 3.15 32.51
CA LYS A 838 51.64 3.21 31.77
C LYS A 838 52.67 4.14 32.45
N ILE A 839 52.23 5.25 33.05
CA ILE A 839 53.08 6.20 33.78
C ILE A 839 53.47 5.63 35.16
N ARG A 840 52.51 5.10 35.92
CA ARG A 840 52.74 4.50 37.26
C ARG A 840 53.69 3.29 37.21
N ALA A 841 53.64 2.50 36.15
CA ALA A 841 54.57 1.38 35.91
C ALA A 841 56.03 1.84 35.70
N ASN A 842 56.26 3.10 35.32
CA ASN A 842 57.58 3.67 35.03
C ASN A 842 57.97 4.78 36.03
N ALA A 843 57.56 4.64 37.30
CA ALA A 843 57.46 5.67 38.35
C ALA A 843 58.52 6.79 38.40
N ILE A 844 59.80 6.56 38.07
CA ILE A 844 60.84 7.61 38.05
C ILE A 844 61.78 7.50 36.83
N ARG A 845 61.25 7.06 35.68
CA ARG A 845 62.00 7.00 34.41
C ARG A 845 61.11 7.36 33.22
N THR A 846 61.63 8.19 32.32
CA THR A 846 61.11 8.35 30.96
C THR A 846 61.00 6.98 30.29
N PRO A 847 59.80 6.47 29.94
CA PRO A 847 59.64 5.10 29.45
C PRO A 847 60.35 4.88 28.10
N THR A 848 60.72 3.62 27.82
CA THR A 848 61.34 3.25 26.53
C THR A 848 60.43 3.62 25.36
N GLY A 849 60.91 4.51 24.47
CA GLY A 849 60.14 5.08 23.35
C GLY A 849 59.75 6.55 23.52
N PHE A 850 60.04 7.21 24.65
CA PHE A 850 59.56 8.58 24.95
C PHE A 850 60.45 9.76 24.46
N MET A 851 61.42 9.55 23.57
CA MET A 851 62.33 10.63 23.15
C MET A 851 62.26 10.92 21.63
N PRO A 852 61.46 11.92 21.20
CA PRO A 852 61.56 12.49 19.85
C PRO A 852 62.58 13.65 19.78
N ASP A 853 62.62 14.51 20.81
CA ASP A 853 63.20 15.87 20.73
C ASP A 853 64.30 16.16 21.79
N ASN A 854 65.09 15.16 22.20
CA ASN A 854 66.16 15.24 23.24
C ASN A 854 65.76 15.70 24.67
N ARG A 855 64.55 16.23 24.88
CA ARG A 855 63.96 16.43 26.21
C ARG A 855 63.62 15.08 26.85
N SER A 856 63.73 14.99 28.18
CA SER A 856 63.39 13.80 28.97
C SER A 856 62.34 14.21 29.99
N PHE A 857 61.23 13.48 30.04
CA PHE A 857 60.06 13.79 30.87
C PHE A 857 60.43 13.88 32.37
N PHE A 858 61.32 12.99 32.83
CA PHE A 858 61.94 13.01 34.16
C PHE A 858 63.48 12.93 34.00
N LYS A 859 64.25 13.65 34.83
CA LYS A 859 65.72 13.79 34.72
C LYS A 859 66.51 14.03 36.04
N GLY A 860 65.86 14.24 37.19
CA GLY A 860 66.51 14.42 38.50
C GLY A 860 65.62 14.14 39.74
N LYS A 861 66.15 13.36 40.69
CA LYS A 861 65.52 12.69 41.86
C LYS A 861 64.63 13.50 42.86
N SER A 862 64.25 14.74 42.59
CA SER A 862 63.41 15.55 43.51
C SER A 862 62.34 16.38 42.77
N ALA A 863 62.73 17.06 41.68
CA ALA A 863 61.76 17.72 40.80
C ALA A 863 60.88 16.69 40.06
N ASP A 864 61.49 15.60 39.56
CA ASP A 864 60.80 14.51 38.87
C ASP A 864 59.62 13.96 39.66
N GLN A 865 59.82 13.65 40.95
CA GLN A 865 58.79 13.02 41.77
C GLN A 865 57.60 13.96 41.95
N LYS A 866 57.86 15.26 42.16
CA LYS A 866 56.81 16.28 42.24
C LYS A 866 56.07 16.42 40.91
N ALA A 867 56.78 16.52 39.79
CA ALA A 867 56.17 16.58 38.46
C ALA A 867 55.35 15.31 38.15
N HIS A 868 55.84 14.14 38.54
CA HIS A 868 55.14 12.86 38.39
C HIS A 868 53.83 12.83 39.20
N ASP A 869 53.89 13.17 40.49
CA ASP A 869 52.71 13.22 41.34
C ASP A 869 51.71 14.31 40.90
N SER A 870 52.19 15.44 40.38
CA SER A 870 51.36 16.46 39.70
C SER A 870 50.69 15.92 38.44
N VAL A 871 51.39 15.19 37.56
CA VAL A 871 50.81 14.57 36.35
C VAL A 871 49.75 13.52 36.72
N LEU A 872 50.02 12.66 37.70
CA LEU A 872 49.03 11.70 38.21
C LEU A 872 47.80 12.41 38.80
N THR A 873 47.99 13.56 39.45
CA THR A 873 46.90 14.39 39.98
C THR A 873 46.07 15.04 38.86
N VAL A 874 46.70 15.55 37.80
CA VAL A 874 46.02 16.08 36.60
C VAL A 874 45.22 15.00 35.88
N LEU A 875 45.81 13.81 35.68
CA LEU A 875 45.12 12.66 35.08
C LEU A 875 43.86 12.29 35.88
N LYS A 876 43.96 12.23 37.21
CA LYS A 876 42.80 11.96 38.07
C LYS A 876 41.75 13.08 37.97
N ARG A 877 42.16 14.34 38.03
CA ARG A 877 41.24 15.50 37.95
C ARG A 877 40.48 15.54 36.61
N LEU A 878 41.13 15.18 35.51
CA LEU A 878 40.48 15.01 34.21
C LEU A 878 39.54 13.80 34.19
N TYR A 879 39.89 12.69 34.84
CA TYR A 879 39.03 11.51 34.93
C TYR A 879 37.75 11.82 35.72
N ASP A 880 37.90 12.45 36.88
CA ASP A 880 36.79 12.90 37.73
C ASP A 880 35.88 13.91 36.98
N SER A 881 36.47 14.79 36.15
CA SER A 881 35.72 15.71 35.28
C SER A 881 34.98 15.00 34.13
N LYS A 882 35.59 14.03 33.43
CA LYS A 882 34.90 13.26 32.38
C LYS A 882 33.76 12.42 32.98
N LEU A 883 33.94 11.88 34.19
CA LEU A 883 32.90 11.21 34.95
C LEU A 883 31.72 12.14 35.30
N HIS A 884 31.99 13.38 35.73
CA HIS A 884 30.95 14.39 35.96
C HIS A 884 30.13 14.64 34.68
N ASN A 885 30.80 14.80 33.53
CA ASN A 885 30.14 15.01 32.24
C ASN A 885 29.24 13.83 31.83
N VAL A 886 29.60 12.57 32.15
CA VAL A 886 28.73 11.41 31.93
C VAL A 886 27.44 11.56 32.74
N LEU A 887 27.55 11.89 34.03
CA LEU A 887 26.44 11.94 34.97
C LEU A 887 25.47 13.10 34.68
N ASP A 888 25.98 14.28 34.28
CA ASP A 888 25.13 15.42 33.93
C ASP A 888 24.35 15.20 32.62
N SER A 889 24.93 14.48 31.65
CA SER A 889 24.43 14.40 30.26
C SER A 889 23.10 13.68 30.06
N HIS A 890 22.49 13.15 31.13
CA HIS A 890 21.31 12.28 31.06
C HIS A 890 20.00 12.88 31.60
N TYR A 891 19.98 14.12 32.08
CA TYR A 891 18.75 14.79 32.53
C TYR A 891 17.97 15.48 31.38
N GLY A 892 17.34 14.69 30.50
CA GLY A 892 16.68 15.27 29.31
C GLY A 892 15.75 14.40 28.45
N ALA A 893 15.04 13.40 28.98
CA ALA A 893 14.02 12.64 28.22
C ALA A 893 12.93 12.00 29.12
N SER A 894 11.92 11.36 28.51
CA SER A 894 10.65 10.96 29.16
C SER A 894 10.74 9.76 30.12
N ARG A 895 9.92 9.77 31.18
CA ARG A 895 10.15 9.06 32.46
C ARG A 895 10.06 7.53 32.50
N GLY A 896 9.56 6.86 31.46
CA GLY A 896 9.26 5.42 31.50
C GLY A 896 10.49 4.53 31.32
N GLU A 897 10.65 3.95 30.13
CA GLU A 897 11.76 3.03 29.80
C GLU A 897 13.16 3.60 30.07
N LEU A 898 13.31 4.92 29.99
CA LEU A 898 14.59 5.60 30.25
C LEU A 898 15.03 5.48 31.71
N GLN A 899 14.13 5.24 32.65
CA GLN A 899 14.51 5.07 34.05
C GLN A 899 15.15 3.69 34.30
N GLU A 900 14.59 2.60 33.76
CA GLU A 900 15.23 1.27 33.81
C GLU A 900 16.56 1.24 33.02
N LYS A 901 16.59 1.88 31.84
CA LYS A 901 17.82 2.01 31.02
C LYS A 901 18.89 2.84 31.74
N SER A 902 18.49 3.91 32.44
CA SER A 902 19.37 4.73 33.29
C SER A 902 19.91 3.94 34.49
N ASP A 903 19.07 3.20 35.22
CA ASP A 903 19.52 2.42 36.37
C ASP A 903 20.46 1.28 35.96
N SER A 904 20.20 0.62 34.82
CA SER A 904 21.12 -0.35 34.22
C SER A 904 22.46 0.30 33.80
N PHE A 905 22.42 1.47 33.17
CA PHE A 905 23.65 2.21 32.82
C PHE A 905 24.44 2.63 34.06
N ASN A 906 23.76 3.12 35.11
CA ASN A 906 24.39 3.50 36.38
C ASN A 906 25.04 2.30 37.09
N GLN A 907 24.43 1.11 37.04
CA GLN A 907 25.04 -0.12 37.53
C GLN A 907 26.29 -0.48 36.72
N ASN A 908 26.19 -0.46 35.39
CA ASN A 908 27.29 -0.75 34.47
C ASN A 908 28.47 0.22 34.65
N LEU A 909 28.20 1.53 34.75
CA LEU A 909 29.19 2.58 34.98
C LEU A 909 29.91 2.40 36.34
N ARG A 910 29.18 2.05 37.41
CA ARG A 910 29.80 1.70 38.71
C ARG A 910 30.76 0.52 38.59
N VAL A 911 30.42 -0.51 37.81
CA VAL A 911 31.30 -1.66 37.57
C VAL A 911 32.57 -1.23 36.82
N LEU A 912 32.47 -0.36 35.81
CA LEU A 912 33.64 0.20 35.12
C LEU A 912 34.56 0.97 36.07
N ILE A 913 33.99 1.90 36.85
CA ILE A 913 34.72 2.76 37.79
C ILE A 913 35.44 1.93 38.87
N ASN A 914 34.75 0.96 39.48
CA ASN A 914 35.32 0.12 40.55
C ASN A 914 36.51 -0.74 40.08
N ASN A 915 36.64 -0.98 38.76
CA ASN A 915 37.71 -1.80 38.20
C ASN A 915 38.91 -0.99 37.68
N GLN A 916 38.79 0.33 37.43
CA GLN A 916 39.92 1.16 37.00
C GLN A 916 41.03 1.25 38.08
N GLU A 917 42.28 1.45 37.70
CA GLU A 917 43.38 1.68 38.65
C GLU A 917 43.48 3.14 39.11
N ILE A 918 42.99 4.08 38.30
CA ILE A 918 42.99 5.52 38.62
C ILE A 918 41.98 5.89 39.72
N SER A 919 40.90 5.12 39.87
CA SER A 919 39.85 5.31 40.89
C SER A 919 40.22 4.71 42.25
N LYS A 920 40.80 3.49 42.28
CA LYS A 920 41.07 2.71 43.51
C LYS A 920 41.99 3.38 44.53
N LYS A 921 42.72 4.45 44.17
CA LYS A 921 43.66 5.16 45.07
C LYS A 921 42.96 6.11 46.08
N ILE A 922 41.68 5.89 46.37
CA ILE A 922 40.92 6.64 47.39
C ILE A 922 41.30 6.17 48.80
N ASP A 923 41.41 4.86 49.03
CA ASP A 923 41.57 4.29 50.38
C ASP A 923 43.01 3.93 50.76
N LYS A 924 43.83 4.95 51.05
CA LYS A 924 44.69 5.02 52.27
C LYS A 924 45.68 6.21 52.22
N PRO A 925 45.77 7.04 53.27
CA PRO A 925 46.89 7.96 53.43
C PRO A 925 48.17 7.21 53.79
N THR A 926 49.26 7.48 53.06
CA THR A 926 50.57 6.86 53.30
C THR A 926 51.23 7.42 54.55
N LYS A 927 51.36 6.61 55.60
CA LYS A 927 52.46 6.77 56.58
C LYS A 927 53.72 6.12 56.01
N GLN A 928 54.79 6.89 55.88
CA GLN A 928 56.12 6.33 55.66
C GLN A 928 56.59 5.57 56.90
N LEU A 929 57.22 4.42 56.67
CA LEU A 929 58.31 3.89 57.49
C LEU A 929 59.37 3.34 56.52
N VAL A 930 60.64 3.56 56.82
CA VAL A 930 61.79 3.20 56.00
C VAL A 930 62.81 2.53 56.91
N GLU A 931 63.26 1.31 56.57
CA GLU A 931 64.54 0.74 57.05
C GLU A 931 64.85 -0.59 56.32
N GLY A 932 66.14 -0.97 56.27
CA GLY A 932 66.61 -2.32 55.92
C GLY A 932 67.11 -2.54 54.48
N GLU A 933 68.42 -2.37 54.25
CA GLU A 933 69.10 -2.83 53.02
C GLU A 933 69.72 -4.23 53.16
N SER A 934 69.90 -4.94 52.02
CA SER A 934 70.59 -6.24 51.87
C SER A 934 69.85 -7.46 52.49
N HIS A 935 69.84 -8.70 51.98
CA HIS A 935 70.62 -9.44 50.96
C HIS A 935 69.85 -10.78 50.65
N ARG A 936 70.15 -11.73 49.73
CA ARG A 936 71.26 -11.98 48.77
C ARG A 936 70.86 -12.99 47.64
N ILE A 937 71.21 -12.66 46.38
CA ILE A 937 71.75 -13.56 45.30
C ILE A 937 71.00 -14.85 44.79
N ARG A 938 70.77 -14.86 43.46
CA ARG A 938 70.69 -15.95 42.43
C ARG A 938 69.60 -17.06 42.47
N TRP A 939 68.82 -17.06 41.38
CA TRP A 939 68.55 -18.16 40.43
C TRP A 939 68.71 -19.62 40.89
N LYS A 940 67.63 -20.38 40.69
CA LYS A 940 67.66 -21.45 39.68
C LYS A 940 66.40 -21.40 38.82
#